data_AF-A0A2V8PUJ3-F1
#
_entry.id   AF-A0A2V8PUJ3-F1
#
_cell.length_a   1.000
_cell.length_b   1.000
_cell.length_c   1.000
_cell.angle_alpha   90.00
_cell.angle_beta   90.00
_cell.angle_gamma   90.00
#
_symmetry.space_group_name_H-M   'P 1'
#
loop_
_entity.id
_entity.type
_entity.pdbx_description
1 polymer ?
#
loop_
_entity_poly.entity_id
_entity_poly.type
_entity_poly.pdbx_seq_one_letter_code
_entity_poly.pdbx_strand_id
1 'polypeptide(L)'
;MSLNARRARRRRRPRDSYRTASGSDRIIFHLLFDIWHLAISIGRDHVTFANFQIRNIDYTSRRHSLVLTCACVALLFLNSPRPKDRWRIFDWPNKSPALREAAIDSALQQTANDALGQREGAIIVMDAQTGRIRALVNSQLAFGQALMPGSTMKPFTALAALRAGLIDNNSRTVCPGRFTGRDFSLPCVHEDHLPPFTPSQAIAYSCNYYFATLGQRLGRDKLVETARQFGFGQTAGIEETAGTLRPCETGNNTRIRESAHASEQSDCDAREAIGESDHIQITPVQLLMAYTALVNGGRLWQPRISRSEPIERSRIDISQQHRAIIIEGMRGAVRYGTARNAHLDSLPLYILGKTGTSQPAKGFRSNGWFVGFGAHAPANSSTEPAPNEIDLAVLVMVAHSHGAEAATLAKPIFETFAERFEDVHHRDTEDHRDSTETNYAIRNPQSAIVSVHLVTENVTKEMSLEDYVLGVMRAEGSMETEPEALKALAIAIRTYALKNHGRHAKDGYDFCSTTHCQRFVSGDPTVREGADARGSTLPDGRISAAVRTTEGQILIDERGQPVDSYFGASCGGETANIGTLWGKTPPAYLRGVHDEFCISGPHANWTDVISRADLLRALQSDARTNVGSRLDQITLSKRDETGRAEVITLDGEHRKIVRGWDFKIIVGRVLGWNLLKSSRFEVSRHGSNFMFRGSGFGHGLGLCQEGAHVMAQRGANYQRILEKYFPGTHVGAEHRVASVQRGYESTALTAEGAEVVAEKSRGFPQRPLRNPLSPLRLSKPLVDHASQKVLTSEHFRVTYPKGVDRRDADQVLSTLESARADYLHRANAASVSIANIPTLEIRLNESTGDFTARTGQPLWAAAATKGNRIELQPLALLKHRGVLVPTLRHELAHAVIDTVSNNRAPRWLEEGFAIYLAGEGATISHYRIPSSISPTELERRLERPSSQQDMRALYTAAYFN
;
A
#
# COMPACT_ATOMS: atom_id res chain seq x y z
N MET A 1 -45.69 11.61 49.66
CA MET A 1 -46.60 12.60 49.04
C MET A 1 -46.82 12.16 47.59
N SER A 2 -47.81 11.33 47.28
CA SER A 2 -49.23 11.67 47.03
C SER A 2 -49.43 12.58 45.81
N LEU A 3 -50.09 12.03 44.76
CA LEU A 3 -51.15 12.60 43.89
C LEU A 3 -50.98 12.05 42.45
N ASN A 4 -51.81 11.08 42.02
CA ASN A 4 -53.14 11.23 41.38
C ASN A 4 -53.05 11.69 39.90
N ALA A 5 -53.79 11.15 38.91
CA ALA A 5 -54.78 10.07 38.86
C ALA A 5 -55.30 9.88 37.41
N ARG A 6 -55.81 8.66 37.12
CA ARG A 6 -57.02 8.31 36.30
C ARG A 6 -56.94 8.49 34.76
N ARG A 7 -57.62 7.73 33.88
CA ARG A 7 -58.51 6.52 33.81
C ARG A 7 -58.82 6.42 32.28
N ALA A 8 -59.02 5.31 31.55
CA ALA A 8 -60.11 4.31 31.57
C ALA A 8 -60.12 3.58 30.19
N ARG A 9 -60.14 2.23 30.16
CA ARG A 9 -61.25 1.31 29.72
C ARG A 9 -61.55 1.13 28.21
N ARG A 10 -61.48 -0.14 27.74
CA ARG A 10 -62.57 -1.03 27.25
C ARG A 10 -61.94 -2.17 26.40
N ARG A 11 -61.87 -3.45 26.85
CA ARG A 11 -62.85 -4.57 26.76
C ARG A 11 -63.55 -4.74 25.39
N ARG A 12 -63.32 -5.88 24.72
CA ARG A 12 -64.37 -6.87 24.35
C ARG A 12 -63.79 -8.24 23.94
N ARG A 13 -64.63 -9.25 24.16
CA ARG A 13 -64.48 -10.71 24.09
C ARG A 13 -64.90 -11.27 22.71
N PRO A 14 -64.72 -12.59 22.44
CA PRO A 14 -64.86 -13.26 21.14
C PRO A 14 -66.18 -14.04 20.97
N ARG A 15 -66.49 -14.51 19.74
CA ARG A 15 -66.79 -15.92 19.37
C ARG A 15 -67.32 -16.08 17.93
N ASP A 16 -67.15 -17.31 17.43
CA ASP A 16 -67.84 -18.06 16.35
C ASP A 16 -66.94 -18.41 15.16
N SER A 17 -66.56 -19.66 14.87
CA SER A 17 -67.19 -21.01 14.82
C SER A 17 -67.56 -21.44 13.38
N TYR A 18 -67.41 -22.75 13.13
CA TYR A 18 -67.68 -23.56 11.92
C TYR A 18 -66.48 -23.81 10.97
N ARG A 19 -65.86 -25.01 11.03
CA ARG A 19 -66.18 -26.31 10.34
C ARG A 19 -65.66 -26.30 8.89
N THR A 20 -65.03 -27.31 8.26
CA THR A 20 -64.76 -28.74 8.53
C THR A 20 -63.89 -29.29 7.38
N ALA A 21 -63.25 -30.45 7.62
CA ALA A 21 -62.88 -31.51 6.65
C ALA A 21 -61.67 -31.21 5.73
N SER A 22 -60.74 -32.14 5.41
CA SER A 22 -60.64 -33.60 5.60
C SER A 22 -59.22 -34.08 5.23
N GLY A 23 -58.79 -35.20 5.83
CA GLY A 23 -57.96 -36.25 5.21
C GLY A 23 -56.43 -36.02 5.26
N SER A 24 -55.70 -36.38 6.32
CA SER A 24 -55.22 -37.72 6.71
C SER A 24 -54.24 -38.37 5.71
N ASP A 25 -52.94 -38.26 6.03
CA ASP A 25 -52.10 -39.44 6.23
C ASP A 25 -51.19 -39.19 7.44
N ARG A 26 -51.56 -39.85 8.55
CA ARG A 26 -50.86 -39.94 9.83
C ARG A 26 -50.65 -41.43 10.08
N ILE A 27 -49.40 -41.81 10.31
CA ILE A 27 -48.83 -42.91 11.10
C ILE A 27 -47.34 -42.77 10.71
N ILE A 28 -46.42 -42.23 11.52
CA ILE A 28 -45.77 -42.78 12.71
C ILE A 28 -45.09 -41.60 13.43
N PHE A 29 -45.21 -41.52 14.75
CA PHE A 29 -44.14 -41.26 15.74
C PHE A 29 -44.72 -40.67 17.03
N HIS A 30 -44.96 -41.58 17.97
CA HIS A 30 -44.99 -41.29 19.40
C HIS A 30 -43.56 -41.17 19.93
N LEU A 31 -43.44 -40.41 21.04
CA LEU A 31 -42.30 -40.20 21.94
C LEU A 31 -41.27 -39.16 21.47
N LEU A 32 -41.32 -37.98 22.11
CA LEU A 32 -40.17 -37.30 22.75
C LEU A 32 -40.62 -35.95 23.38
N PHE A 33 -41.01 -36.03 24.65
CA PHE A 33 -41.02 -35.02 25.73
C PHE A 33 -40.84 -35.93 26.98
N ASP A 34 -39.88 -35.81 27.88
CA ASP A 34 -39.18 -34.69 28.50
C ASP A 34 -37.75 -35.13 28.85
N ILE A 35 -36.80 -34.21 28.97
CA ILE A 35 -35.78 -34.14 30.04
C ILE A 35 -34.98 -32.85 29.80
N TRP A 36 -35.32 -31.83 30.58
CA TRP A 36 -34.45 -30.73 30.96
C TRP A 36 -33.89 -31.07 32.35
N HIS A 37 -32.59 -30.81 32.53
CA HIS A 37 -31.75 -30.84 33.74
C HIS A 37 -30.65 -31.91 33.77
N LEU A 38 -29.54 -31.57 33.10
CA LEU A 38 -28.21 -32.08 33.41
C LEU A 38 -27.42 -30.94 34.07
N ALA A 39 -27.08 -31.08 35.35
CA ALA A 39 -26.00 -30.33 35.97
C ALA A 39 -24.87 -31.31 36.27
N ILE A 40 -23.74 -31.12 35.60
CA ILE A 40 -22.49 -31.80 35.88
C ILE A 40 -21.71 -30.93 36.87
N SER A 41 -21.20 -31.55 37.93
CA SER A 41 -19.94 -31.12 38.55
C SER A 41 -19.08 -32.36 38.81
N ILE A 42 -17.83 -32.29 38.37
CA ILE A 42 -16.81 -33.34 38.46
C ILE A 42 -15.89 -32.99 39.63
N GLY A 43 -15.56 -33.96 40.48
CA GLY A 43 -14.48 -33.79 41.46
C GLY A 43 -14.27 -34.98 42.38
N ARG A 44 -13.37 -35.87 41.96
CA ARG A 44 -12.53 -36.84 42.70
C ARG A 44 -13.15 -37.69 43.83
N ASP A 45 -12.94 -38.98 43.62
CA ASP A 45 -12.98 -40.09 44.57
C ASP A 45 -14.37 -40.55 45.04
N HIS A 46 -14.75 -41.69 44.46
CA HIS A 46 -15.90 -42.55 44.78
C HIS A 46 -17.29 -42.10 44.32
N VAL A 47 -17.88 -42.90 43.43
CA VAL A 47 -19.34 -43.08 43.36
C VAL A 47 -19.64 -44.57 43.52
N THR A 48 -20.19 -44.88 44.69
CA THR A 48 -20.87 -46.13 45.03
C THR A 48 -22.27 -46.13 44.44
N PHE A 49 -22.69 -47.23 43.82
CA PHE A 49 -24.11 -47.60 43.73
C PHE A 49 -24.36 -48.81 44.62
N ALA A 50 -25.39 -48.69 45.45
CA ALA A 50 -25.84 -49.73 46.37
C ALA A 50 -26.50 -50.90 45.61
N ASN A 51 -26.20 -52.09 46.12
CA ASN A 51 -26.95 -53.35 45.99
C ASN A 51 -26.90 -54.09 44.64
N PHE A 52 -25.70 -54.56 44.26
CA PHE A 52 -25.49 -55.95 43.85
C PHE A 52 -23.97 -56.27 43.94
N GLN A 53 -23.55 -57.08 44.91
CA GLN A 53 -22.19 -57.63 44.92
C GLN A 53 -22.13 -58.82 43.96
N ILE A 54 -21.47 -58.66 42.83
CA ILE A 54 -20.88 -59.78 42.11
C ILE A 54 -19.37 -59.57 42.13
N ARG A 55 -18.71 -60.29 43.04
CA ARG A 55 -17.27 -60.54 42.97
C ARG A 55 -17.01 -61.52 41.82
N ASN A 56 -15.98 -61.21 41.04
CA ASN A 56 -15.28 -62.08 40.09
C ASN A 56 -16.14 -62.79 39.05
N ILE A 57 -16.16 -62.25 37.83
CA ILE A 57 -16.36 -63.06 36.63
C ILE A 57 -15.19 -62.84 35.69
N ASP A 58 -14.68 -63.99 35.27
CA ASP A 58 -13.42 -64.33 34.66
C ASP A 58 -13.24 -63.80 33.22
N TYR A 59 -11.99 -63.80 32.75
CA TYR A 59 -11.52 -63.27 31.45
C TYR A 59 -12.10 -64.02 30.22
N THR A 60 -12.91 -65.06 30.45
CA THR A 60 -13.46 -66.00 29.46
C THR A 60 -14.83 -65.65 28.89
N SER A 61 -15.50 -64.58 29.35
CA SER A 61 -16.83 -64.16 28.81
C SER A 61 -16.79 -63.11 27.69
N ARG A 62 -15.63 -62.49 27.39
CA ARG A 62 -15.52 -61.47 26.32
C ARG A 62 -15.37 -62.05 24.89
N ARG A 63 -14.89 -63.28 24.74
CA ARG A 63 -14.68 -63.88 23.41
C ARG A 63 -15.95 -64.48 22.79
N HIS A 64 -16.89 -64.97 23.58
CA HIS A 64 -18.14 -65.54 23.05
C HIS A 64 -19.14 -64.47 22.58
N SER A 65 -19.17 -63.29 23.21
CA SER A 65 -20.06 -62.20 22.77
C SER A 65 -19.64 -61.62 21.42
N LEU A 66 -18.33 -61.54 21.12
CA LEU A 66 -17.86 -61.01 19.83
C LEU A 66 -18.13 -61.98 18.66
N VAL A 67 -17.98 -63.30 18.90
CA VAL A 67 -18.21 -64.33 17.89
C VAL A 67 -19.70 -64.48 17.56
N LEU A 68 -20.59 -64.40 18.56
CA LEU A 68 -22.04 -64.41 18.30
C LEU A 68 -22.53 -63.16 17.55
N THR A 69 -21.92 -62.00 17.81
CA THR A 69 -22.30 -60.75 17.12
C THR A 69 -21.85 -60.77 15.65
N CYS A 70 -20.66 -61.30 15.36
CA CYS A 70 -20.19 -61.49 13.99
C CYS A 70 -20.98 -62.56 13.23
N ALA A 71 -21.41 -63.64 13.89
CA ALA A 71 -22.22 -64.69 13.28
C ALA A 71 -23.64 -64.20 12.90
N CYS A 72 -24.24 -63.32 13.70
CA CYS A 72 -25.55 -62.74 13.41
C CYS A 72 -25.53 -61.77 12.22
N VAL A 73 -24.44 -60.98 12.07
CA VAL A 73 -24.27 -60.07 10.93
C VAL A 73 -24.04 -60.85 9.63
N ALA A 74 -23.24 -61.94 9.67
CA ALA A 74 -23.00 -62.77 8.49
C ALA A 74 -24.27 -63.50 7.99
N LEU A 75 -25.14 -63.94 8.90
CA LEU A 75 -26.41 -64.60 8.56
C LEU A 75 -27.46 -63.64 7.96
N LEU A 76 -27.40 -62.34 8.31
CA LEU A 76 -28.27 -61.31 7.72
C LEU A 76 -27.88 -60.95 6.28
N PHE A 77 -26.60 -61.09 5.91
CA PHE A 77 -26.14 -60.85 4.53
C PHE A 77 -26.37 -62.05 3.59
N LEU A 78 -26.55 -63.27 4.11
CA LEU A 78 -26.70 -64.48 3.30
C LEU A 78 -28.16 -64.83 2.93
N ASN A 79 -29.16 -64.10 3.43
CA ASN A 79 -30.58 -64.45 3.28
C ASN A 79 -31.48 -63.38 2.62
N SER A 80 -30.93 -62.38 1.92
CA SER A 80 -31.75 -61.41 1.19
C SER A 80 -31.78 -61.68 -0.32
N PRO A 81 -32.96 -61.83 -0.96
CA PRO A 81 -33.09 -62.15 -2.37
C PRO A 81 -32.73 -60.94 -3.23
N ARG A 82 -31.83 -61.13 -4.20
CA ARG A 82 -31.43 -60.12 -5.19
C ARG A 82 -32.64 -59.57 -5.97
N PRO A 83 -32.76 -58.24 -6.11
CA PRO A 83 -33.28 -57.64 -7.34
C PRO A 83 -32.13 -56.98 -8.09
N LYS A 84 -31.92 -57.45 -9.32
CA LYS A 84 -31.19 -56.71 -10.35
C LYS A 84 -32.00 -55.44 -10.70
N ASP A 85 -31.28 -54.38 -11.00
CA ASP A 85 -31.77 -53.16 -11.65
C ASP A 85 -32.76 -52.28 -10.87
N ARG A 86 -32.21 -51.44 -9.98
CA ARG A 86 -32.51 -50.00 -9.86
C ARG A 86 -31.82 -49.43 -8.61
N TRP A 87 -30.54 -49.10 -8.73
CA TRP A 87 -29.92 -48.15 -7.82
C TRP A 87 -30.31 -46.73 -8.26
N ARG A 88 -31.49 -46.27 -7.81
CA ARG A 88 -31.68 -44.84 -7.54
C ARG A 88 -30.94 -44.59 -6.24
N ILE A 89 -29.80 -43.92 -6.34
CA ILE A 89 -29.01 -43.46 -5.21
C ILE A 89 -29.93 -42.63 -4.31
N PHE A 90 -30.02 -43.06 -3.06
CA PHE A 90 -30.65 -42.33 -1.98
C PHE A 90 -29.67 -41.20 -1.63
N ASP A 91 -29.96 -39.97 -2.04
CA ASP A 91 -29.17 -38.80 -1.65
C ASP A 91 -29.29 -38.63 -0.12
N TRP A 92 -28.16 -38.83 0.56
CA TRP A 92 -28.00 -38.48 1.96
C TRP A 92 -28.15 -36.96 2.11
N PRO A 93 -29.01 -36.43 3.00
CA PRO A 93 -29.19 -34.99 3.11
C PRO A 93 -27.85 -34.35 3.49
N ASN A 94 -27.45 -33.34 2.72
CA ASN A 94 -26.36 -32.43 3.01
C ASN A 94 -26.24 -32.17 4.53
N LYS A 95 -25.06 -32.39 5.13
CA LYS A 95 -24.78 -32.10 6.55
C LYS A 95 -25.35 -30.71 6.90
N SER A 96 -26.19 -30.63 7.94
CA SER A 96 -26.87 -29.38 8.33
C SER A 96 -25.87 -28.24 8.59
N PRO A 97 -26.21 -26.97 8.32
CA PRO A 97 -25.32 -25.82 8.49
C PRO A 97 -24.65 -25.76 9.88
N ALA A 98 -25.40 -26.10 10.93
CA ALA A 98 -24.88 -26.13 12.31
C ALA A 98 -23.76 -27.16 12.54
N LEU A 99 -23.82 -28.31 11.85
CA LEU A 99 -22.78 -29.35 11.90
C LEU A 99 -21.54 -28.93 11.10
N ARG A 100 -21.72 -28.19 9.99
CA ARG A 100 -20.61 -27.61 9.21
C ARG A 100 -19.87 -26.56 10.03
N GLU A 101 -20.59 -25.61 10.64
CA GLU A 101 -19.97 -24.60 11.52
C GLU A 101 -19.22 -25.22 12.69
N ALA A 102 -19.78 -26.26 13.32
CA ALA A 102 -19.11 -26.97 14.41
C ALA A 102 -17.81 -27.66 13.96
N ALA A 103 -17.76 -28.17 12.72
CA ALA A 103 -16.55 -28.75 12.15
C ALA A 103 -15.46 -27.67 11.91
N ILE A 104 -15.85 -26.49 11.43
CA ILE A 104 -14.92 -25.35 11.27
C ILE A 104 -14.42 -24.87 12.64
N ASP A 105 -15.31 -24.71 13.63
CA ASP A 105 -14.94 -24.36 15.01
C ASP A 105 -13.92 -25.37 15.58
N SER A 106 -14.17 -26.67 15.41
CA SER A 106 -13.26 -27.73 15.87
C SER A 106 -11.90 -27.69 15.16
N ALA A 107 -11.87 -27.40 13.86
CA ALA A 107 -10.63 -27.27 13.10
C ALA A 107 -9.82 -26.05 13.58
N LEU A 108 -10.47 -24.89 13.72
CA LEU A 108 -9.83 -23.68 14.25
C LEU A 108 -9.29 -23.89 15.67
N GLN A 109 -10.02 -24.61 16.52
CA GLN A 109 -9.58 -24.94 17.87
C GLN A 109 -8.34 -25.85 17.87
N GLN A 110 -8.32 -26.88 17.01
CA GLN A 110 -7.17 -27.76 16.88
C GLN A 110 -5.95 -26.98 16.38
N THR A 111 -6.10 -26.23 15.29
CA THR A 111 -5.02 -25.40 14.72
C THR A 111 -4.50 -24.38 15.73
N ALA A 112 -5.37 -23.74 16.51
CA ALA A 112 -4.95 -22.79 17.53
C ALA A 112 -4.12 -23.46 18.64
N ASN A 113 -4.51 -24.67 19.09
CA ASN A 113 -3.73 -25.44 20.04
C ASN A 113 -2.35 -25.81 19.48
N ASP A 114 -2.31 -26.27 18.23
CA ASP A 114 -1.07 -26.71 17.57
C ASP A 114 -0.12 -25.52 17.30
N ALA A 115 -0.67 -24.37 16.90
CA ALA A 115 0.11 -23.15 16.66
C ALA A 115 0.77 -22.63 17.93
N LEU A 116 0.04 -22.56 19.06
CA LEU A 116 0.62 -22.13 20.33
C LEU A 116 1.61 -23.17 20.86
N GLY A 117 1.26 -24.46 20.74
CA GLY A 117 2.08 -25.57 21.20
C GLY A 117 2.32 -25.51 22.72
N GLN A 118 3.58 -25.61 23.13
CA GLN A 118 4.00 -25.53 24.53
C GLN A 118 4.39 -24.10 24.96
N ARG A 119 4.21 -23.09 24.11
CA ARG A 119 4.56 -21.71 24.44
C ARG A 119 3.57 -21.14 25.46
N GLU A 120 4.09 -20.35 26.39
CA GLU A 120 3.24 -19.58 27.30
C GLU A 120 2.59 -18.43 26.52
N GLY A 121 1.26 -18.41 26.47
CA GLY A 121 0.51 -17.46 25.67
C GLY A 121 -0.97 -17.79 25.61
N ALA A 122 -1.72 -16.98 24.87
CA ALA A 122 -3.15 -17.13 24.64
C ALA A 122 -3.48 -16.88 23.17
N ILE A 123 -4.44 -17.63 22.65
CA ILE A 123 -4.99 -17.42 21.31
C ILE A 123 -6.51 -17.31 21.43
N ILE A 124 -7.09 -16.28 20.84
CA ILE A 124 -8.53 -16.08 20.74
C ILE A 124 -8.89 -15.94 19.27
N VAL A 125 -9.80 -16.78 18.80
CA VAL A 125 -10.41 -16.66 17.47
C VAL A 125 -11.88 -16.32 17.67
N MET A 126 -12.34 -15.26 17.03
CA MET A 126 -13.66 -14.69 17.23
C MET A 126 -14.30 -14.33 15.89
N ASP A 127 -15.60 -14.49 15.81
CA ASP A 127 -16.43 -13.94 14.74
C ASP A 127 -16.54 -12.42 14.93
N ALA A 128 -16.02 -11.65 13.97
CA ALA A 128 -15.91 -10.18 14.08
C ALA A 128 -17.26 -9.45 13.95
N GLN A 129 -18.26 -10.10 13.36
CA GLN A 129 -19.59 -9.54 13.16
C GLN A 129 -20.53 -9.77 14.34
N THR A 130 -20.19 -10.71 15.21
CA THR A 130 -21.08 -11.09 16.30
C THR A 130 -20.40 -11.07 17.66
N GLY A 131 -19.09 -11.25 17.76
CA GLY A 131 -18.37 -11.42 19.02
C GLY A 131 -18.38 -12.87 19.55
N ARG A 132 -18.78 -13.85 18.75
CA ARG A 132 -18.75 -15.27 19.15
C ARG A 132 -17.32 -15.81 19.09
N ILE A 133 -16.82 -16.34 20.19
CA ILE A 133 -15.54 -17.04 20.26
C ILE A 133 -15.67 -18.39 19.55
N ARG A 134 -14.85 -18.59 18.52
CA ARG A 134 -14.80 -19.79 17.68
C ARG A 134 -13.71 -20.77 18.11
N ALA A 135 -12.61 -20.24 18.65
CA ALA A 135 -11.56 -21.02 19.29
C ALA A 135 -10.90 -20.21 20.41
N LEU A 136 -10.46 -20.90 21.46
CA LEU A 136 -9.81 -20.29 22.61
C LEU A 136 -8.72 -21.21 23.16
N VAL A 137 -7.52 -20.67 23.31
CA VAL A 137 -6.38 -21.35 23.94
C VAL A 137 -5.93 -20.52 25.13
N ASN A 138 -5.83 -21.17 26.29
CA ASN A 138 -5.48 -20.55 27.58
C ASN A 138 -6.47 -19.45 28.03
N SER A 139 -7.66 -19.86 28.45
CA SER A 139 -8.73 -18.95 28.91
C SER A 139 -8.34 -18.10 30.11
N GLN A 140 -7.55 -18.64 31.05
CA GLN A 140 -7.10 -17.91 32.23
C GLN A 140 -6.27 -16.69 31.86
N LEU A 141 -5.36 -16.83 30.90
CA LEU A 141 -4.56 -15.71 30.41
C LEU A 141 -5.38 -14.76 29.53
N ALA A 142 -6.28 -15.30 28.70
CA ALA A 142 -7.13 -14.53 27.80
C ALA A 142 -8.08 -13.55 28.52
N PHE A 143 -8.63 -13.95 29.68
CA PHE A 143 -9.62 -13.19 30.45
C PHE A 143 -9.10 -12.67 31.79
N GLY A 144 -8.11 -13.34 32.39
CA GLY A 144 -7.72 -13.12 33.78
C GLY A 144 -6.53 -12.19 33.99
N GLN A 145 -5.72 -11.92 32.96
CA GLN A 145 -4.49 -11.14 33.11
C GLN A 145 -4.49 -9.89 32.22
N ALA A 146 -4.43 -8.72 32.88
CA ALA A 146 -4.23 -7.45 32.22
C ALA A 146 -2.73 -7.18 32.03
N LEU A 147 -2.33 -6.85 30.80
CA LEU A 147 -0.94 -6.65 30.41
C LEU A 147 -0.81 -5.34 29.62
N MET A 148 0.40 -4.76 29.60
CA MET A 148 0.65 -3.59 28.77
C MET A 148 0.48 -3.96 27.28
N PRO A 149 -0.27 -3.18 26.49
CA PRO A 149 -0.57 -3.49 25.09
C PRO A 149 0.61 -3.28 24.13
N GLY A 150 1.60 -2.50 24.54
CA GLY A 150 2.67 -2.03 23.68
C GLY A 150 2.12 -1.37 22.42
N SER A 151 2.81 -1.59 21.31
CA SER A 151 2.46 -0.96 20.02
C SER A 151 1.06 -1.28 19.47
N THR A 152 0.29 -2.20 20.07
CA THR A 152 -1.13 -2.38 19.72
C THR A 152 -2.00 -1.20 20.16
N MET A 153 -1.49 -0.29 21.00
CA MET A 153 -2.18 0.96 21.37
C MET A 153 -2.23 2.00 20.24
N LYS A 154 -1.25 1.97 19.33
CA LYS A 154 -0.99 3.05 18.36
C LYS A 154 -2.15 3.37 17.41
N PRO A 155 -2.95 2.40 16.90
CA PRO A 155 -4.15 2.73 16.13
C PRO A 155 -5.19 3.56 16.90
N PHE A 156 -5.35 3.33 18.21
CA PHE A 156 -6.24 4.13 19.04
C PHE A 156 -5.66 5.53 19.31
N THR A 157 -4.34 5.64 19.47
CA THR A 157 -3.63 6.92 19.51
C THR A 157 -3.82 7.71 18.21
N ALA A 158 -3.71 7.05 17.05
CA ALA A 158 -3.97 7.66 15.75
C ALA A 158 -5.40 8.18 15.66
N LEU A 159 -6.39 7.37 16.07
CA LEU A 159 -7.80 7.75 16.08
C LEU A 159 -8.06 8.97 16.97
N ALA A 160 -7.50 8.98 18.18
CA ALA A 160 -7.62 10.10 19.09
C ALA A 160 -7.07 11.39 18.46
N ALA A 161 -5.91 11.30 17.80
CA ALA A 161 -5.29 12.44 17.14
C ALA A 161 -6.04 12.93 15.89
N LEU A 162 -6.58 12.02 15.09
CA LEU A 162 -7.44 12.32 13.95
C LEU A 162 -8.72 13.05 14.41
N ARG A 163 -9.39 12.54 15.45
CA ARG A 163 -10.55 13.20 16.08
C ARG A 163 -10.21 14.58 16.64
N ALA A 164 -9.01 14.73 17.18
CA ALA A 164 -8.52 16.00 17.71
C ALA A 164 -8.04 16.99 16.61
N GLY A 165 -8.05 16.59 15.33
CA GLY A 165 -7.55 17.41 14.22
C GLY A 165 -6.04 17.64 14.25
N LEU A 166 -5.27 16.85 14.99
CA LEU A 166 -3.82 16.99 15.12
C LEU A 166 -3.04 16.43 13.93
N ILE A 167 -3.66 15.47 13.23
CA ILE A 167 -3.18 14.82 12.02
C ILE A 167 -4.35 14.55 11.08
N ASP A 168 -4.06 14.38 9.80
CA ASP A 168 -4.95 13.98 8.71
C ASP A 168 -4.20 13.06 7.73
N ASN A 169 -4.85 12.64 6.63
CA ASN A 169 -4.22 11.76 5.63
C ASN A 169 -2.97 12.37 4.96
N ASN A 170 -2.86 13.71 4.95
CA ASN A 170 -1.77 14.44 4.31
C ASN A 170 -0.65 14.81 5.29
N SER A 171 -0.84 14.54 6.58
CA SER A 171 0.17 14.78 7.60
C SER A 171 1.42 13.94 7.34
N ARG A 172 2.59 14.54 7.56
CA ARG A 172 3.90 13.99 7.22
C ARG A 172 4.87 14.25 8.37
N THR A 173 5.43 13.20 8.96
CA THR A 173 6.38 13.31 10.06
C THR A 173 7.68 12.57 9.74
N VAL A 174 8.80 13.28 9.76
CA VAL A 174 10.13 12.68 9.61
C VAL A 174 10.51 11.98 10.92
N CYS A 175 10.91 10.71 10.83
CA CYS A 175 11.38 9.96 11.97
C CYS A 175 12.92 10.00 12.03
N PRO A 176 13.54 10.50 13.11
CA PRO A 176 14.99 10.48 13.29
C PRO A 176 15.52 9.12 13.79
N GLY A 177 14.76 8.04 13.60
CA GLY A 177 15.12 6.67 14.01
C GLY A 177 14.91 6.35 15.50
N ARG A 178 14.63 7.33 16.36
CA ARG A 178 14.37 7.12 17.80
C ARG A 178 13.53 8.23 18.41
N PHE A 179 12.81 7.89 19.48
CA PHE A 179 12.24 8.87 20.39
C PHE A 179 13.17 9.11 21.58
N THR A 180 13.34 10.36 21.98
CA THR A 180 14.11 10.73 23.18
C THR A 180 13.28 11.72 23.98
N GLY A 181 12.74 11.24 25.09
CA GLY A 181 12.11 12.02 26.14
C GLY A 181 13.12 12.47 27.18
N ARG A 182 12.63 12.91 28.34
CA ARG A 182 13.44 13.34 29.48
C ARG A 182 14.17 12.17 30.15
N ASP A 183 13.39 11.18 30.60
CA ASP A 183 13.85 10.04 31.40
C ASP A 183 13.65 8.71 30.66
N PHE A 184 13.21 8.75 29.40
CA PHE A 184 13.11 7.57 28.56
C PHE A 184 13.49 7.83 27.11
N SER A 185 14.05 6.80 26.48
CA SER A 185 14.39 6.79 25.07
C SER A 185 14.00 5.45 24.49
N LEU A 186 13.47 5.45 23.27
CA LEU A 186 13.01 4.23 22.60
C LEU A 186 13.39 4.26 21.12
N PRO A 187 14.23 3.32 20.65
CA PRO A 187 14.58 3.23 19.24
C PRO A 187 13.37 2.80 18.40
N CYS A 188 13.32 3.24 17.14
CA CYS A 188 12.35 2.72 16.19
C CYS A 188 12.86 1.41 15.57
N VAL A 189 11.96 0.47 15.32
CA VAL A 189 12.27 -0.87 14.79
C VAL A 189 11.89 -0.93 13.31
N HIS A 190 12.39 0.03 12.54
CA HIS A 190 12.27 0.09 11.09
C HIS A 190 13.54 0.72 10.53
N GLU A 191 13.84 0.48 9.25
CA GLU A 191 14.98 1.09 8.55
C GLU A 191 14.92 2.63 8.62
N ASP A 192 16.08 3.28 8.52
CA ASP A 192 16.17 4.75 8.40
C ASP A 192 15.41 5.17 7.13
N HIS A 193 14.25 5.78 7.34
CA HIS A 193 13.30 6.08 6.27
C HIS A 193 13.48 7.54 5.83
N LEU A 194 13.68 7.75 4.52
CA LEU A 194 13.87 9.07 3.90
C LEU A 194 12.78 9.37 2.86
N PRO A 195 11.50 9.11 3.21
CA PRO A 195 10.56 10.23 3.29
C PRO A 195 9.70 10.23 4.58
N PRO A 196 9.07 11.38 4.92
CA PRO A 196 8.22 11.50 6.11
C PRO A 196 7.06 10.49 6.11
N PHE A 197 6.75 9.91 7.28
CA PHE A 197 5.62 8.99 7.43
C PHE A 197 4.27 9.69 7.34
N THR A 198 3.35 9.10 6.59
CA THR A 198 1.91 9.32 6.75
C THR A 198 1.39 8.63 8.02
N PRO A 199 0.18 8.95 8.53
CA PRO A 199 -0.39 8.21 9.66
C PRO A 199 -0.50 6.71 9.39
N SER A 200 -0.98 6.30 8.21
CA SER A 200 -1.08 4.89 7.80
C SER A 200 0.28 4.20 7.82
N GLN A 201 1.31 4.85 7.26
CA GLN A 201 2.67 4.31 7.26
C GLN A 201 3.28 4.23 8.67
N ALA A 202 3.00 5.21 9.52
CA ALA A 202 3.44 5.18 10.92
C ALA A 202 2.84 3.98 11.65
N ILE A 203 1.56 3.66 11.44
CA ILE A 203 0.90 2.45 11.98
C ILE A 203 1.59 1.19 11.44
N ALA A 204 1.82 1.13 10.12
CA ALA A 204 2.40 -0.04 9.44
C ALA A 204 3.82 -0.37 9.93
N TYR A 205 4.69 0.64 10.01
CA TYR A 205 6.06 0.50 10.55
C TYR A 205 6.12 0.58 12.07
N SER A 206 4.99 0.84 12.73
CA SER A 206 4.90 0.97 14.18
C SER A 206 5.89 1.98 14.75
N CYS A 207 6.03 3.16 14.12
CA CYS A 207 7.08 4.14 14.44
C CYS A 207 6.96 4.70 15.87
N ASN A 208 7.93 4.43 16.74
CA ASN A 208 7.91 4.90 18.13
C ASN A 208 7.97 6.43 18.24
N TYR A 209 8.83 7.08 17.47
CA TYR A 209 8.94 8.54 17.43
C TYR A 209 7.62 9.21 17.06
N TYR A 210 6.96 8.73 16.01
CA TYR A 210 5.70 9.30 15.52
C TYR A 210 4.63 9.29 16.62
N PHE A 211 4.39 8.14 17.25
CA PHE A 211 3.31 8.01 18.23
C PHE A 211 3.65 8.60 19.60
N ALA A 212 4.92 8.56 20.02
CA ALA A 212 5.35 9.21 21.25
C ALA A 212 5.20 10.73 21.16
N THR A 213 5.68 11.35 20.07
CA THR A 213 5.49 12.80 19.84
C THR A 213 4.01 13.18 19.66
N LEU A 214 3.22 12.29 19.05
CA LEU A 214 1.78 12.49 18.94
C LEU A 214 1.07 12.43 20.30
N GLY A 215 1.50 11.52 21.19
CA GLY A 215 1.05 11.45 22.57
C GLY A 215 1.28 12.75 23.32
N GLN A 216 2.48 13.32 23.22
CA GLN A 216 2.83 14.61 23.83
C GLN A 216 1.94 15.76 23.35
N ARG A 217 1.51 15.72 22.08
CA ARG A 217 0.62 16.74 21.49
C ARG A 217 -0.85 16.52 21.82
N LEU A 218 -1.27 15.27 21.97
CA LEU A 218 -2.63 14.88 22.33
C LEU A 218 -2.98 15.34 23.75
N GLY A 219 -2.01 15.17 24.65
CA GLY A 219 -2.21 15.35 26.07
C GLY A 219 -3.04 14.22 26.69
N ARG A 220 -2.95 14.14 28.00
CA ARG A 220 -3.57 13.16 28.90
C ARG A 220 -5.01 12.72 28.55
N ASP A 221 -5.94 13.66 28.37
CA ASP A 221 -7.38 13.34 28.48
C ASP A 221 -7.95 12.67 27.21
N LYS A 222 -7.48 13.08 26.02
CA LYS A 222 -8.08 12.68 24.73
C LYS A 222 -7.82 11.21 24.39
N LEU A 223 -6.64 10.71 24.73
CA LEU A 223 -6.27 9.31 24.52
C LEU A 223 -7.09 8.39 25.42
N VAL A 224 -7.16 8.72 26.73
CA VAL A 224 -7.91 7.95 27.73
C VAL A 224 -9.40 7.96 27.40
N GLU A 225 -9.98 9.10 27.01
CA GLU A 225 -11.37 9.19 26.58
C GLU A 225 -11.66 8.29 25.38
N THR A 226 -10.81 8.35 24.35
CA THR A 226 -10.93 7.49 23.16
C THR A 226 -10.83 6.02 23.54
N ALA A 227 -9.79 5.62 24.29
CA ALA A 227 -9.57 4.25 24.72
C ALA A 227 -10.76 3.69 25.53
N ARG A 228 -11.33 4.50 26.44
CA ARG A 228 -12.47 4.11 27.26
C ARG A 228 -13.72 3.79 26.43
N GLN A 229 -13.96 4.51 25.33
CA GLN A 229 -15.08 4.22 24.41
C GLN A 229 -14.96 2.82 23.78
N PHE A 230 -13.73 2.34 23.56
CA PHE A 230 -13.46 0.99 23.04
C PHE A 230 -13.48 -0.10 24.12
N GLY A 231 -13.86 0.22 25.36
CA GLY A 231 -13.98 -0.74 26.45
C GLY A 231 -12.69 -0.95 27.25
N PHE A 232 -11.64 -0.16 27.03
CA PHE A 232 -10.42 -0.27 27.83
C PHE A 232 -10.70 0.11 29.28
N GLY A 233 -10.13 -0.66 30.21
CA GLY A 233 -10.37 -0.51 31.64
C GLY A 233 -11.76 -0.92 32.12
N GLN A 234 -12.58 -1.55 31.27
CA GLN A 234 -13.93 -2.02 31.61
C GLN A 234 -14.04 -3.51 31.38
N THR A 235 -14.76 -4.23 32.25
CA THR A 235 -15.04 -5.65 32.04
C THR A 235 -15.75 -5.87 30.71
N ALA A 236 -15.44 -6.95 30.00
CA ALA A 236 -16.04 -7.36 28.73
C ALA A 236 -17.51 -7.76 28.83
N GLY A 237 -18.07 -7.86 30.05
CA GLY A 237 -19.44 -8.33 30.30
C GLY A 237 -19.53 -9.83 30.59
N ILE A 238 -18.38 -10.50 30.71
CA ILE A 238 -18.21 -11.89 31.14
C ILE A 238 -17.34 -11.92 32.41
N GLU A 239 -17.19 -13.09 33.02
CA GLU A 239 -16.26 -13.27 34.14
C GLU A 239 -14.81 -13.05 33.65
N GLU A 240 -14.28 -11.87 33.91
CA GLU A 240 -12.94 -11.46 33.53
C GLU A 240 -12.36 -10.45 34.52
N THR A 241 -11.04 -10.29 34.51
CA THR A 241 -10.36 -9.20 35.19
C THR A 241 -10.47 -7.94 34.33
N ALA A 242 -10.94 -6.83 34.89
CA ALA A 242 -10.89 -5.55 34.19
C ALA A 242 -9.44 -5.09 33.99
N GLY A 243 -9.12 -4.57 32.81
CA GLY A 243 -7.87 -3.86 32.59
C GLY A 243 -7.72 -2.59 33.45
N THR A 244 -6.53 -2.02 33.45
CA THR A 244 -6.26 -0.70 34.04
C THR A 244 -6.31 0.34 32.93
N LEU A 245 -7.16 1.37 33.09
CA LEU A 245 -7.12 2.57 32.25
C LEU A 245 -7.27 3.80 33.15
N ARG A 246 -6.14 4.36 33.54
CA ARG A 246 -6.07 5.58 34.34
C ARG A 246 -5.20 6.59 33.62
N PRO A 247 -5.52 7.89 33.63
CA PRO A 247 -4.56 8.88 33.19
C PRO A 247 -3.30 8.82 34.08
N CYS A 248 -2.14 8.94 33.47
CA CYS A 248 -0.92 9.18 34.22
C CYS A 248 -0.86 10.61 34.78
N GLU A 249 -0.48 10.73 36.04
CA GLU A 249 -0.29 12.02 36.74
C GLU A 249 1.06 12.04 37.46
N THR A 250 1.93 12.97 37.08
CA THR A 250 3.22 13.22 37.76
C THR A 250 3.25 14.63 38.37
N GLY A 251 2.76 14.77 39.61
CA GLY A 251 2.88 16.02 40.39
C GLY A 251 1.83 17.10 40.12
N ASN A 252 1.98 18.25 40.80
CA ASN A 252 0.95 19.28 40.90
C ASN A 252 0.70 20.00 39.56
N ASN A 253 -0.53 19.88 39.03
CA ASN A 253 -1.01 20.31 37.70
C ASN A 253 -0.97 21.82 37.39
N THR A 254 -0.13 22.60 38.07
CA THR A 254 -0.01 24.05 37.87
C THR A 254 1.23 24.39 37.06
N ARG A 255 1.02 24.73 35.77
CA ARG A 255 1.97 25.29 34.79
C ARG A 255 2.63 24.27 33.85
N ILE A 256 1.87 23.78 32.87
CA ILE A 256 2.46 23.49 31.55
C ILE A 256 2.52 24.82 30.79
N ARG A 257 3.53 25.64 31.14
CA ARG A 257 3.90 26.85 30.40
C ARG A 257 5.16 26.54 29.59
N GLU A 258 5.07 26.72 28.28
CA GLU A 258 6.17 27.20 27.42
C GLU A 258 7.50 26.42 27.49
N SER A 259 7.50 25.09 27.34
CA SER A 259 8.63 24.37 26.74
C SER A 259 8.20 22.99 26.26
N ALA A 260 8.23 22.79 24.94
CA ALA A 260 7.74 21.57 24.29
C ALA A 260 8.68 20.36 24.43
N HIS A 261 9.73 20.42 25.24
CA HIS A 261 10.65 19.30 25.44
C HIS A 261 11.05 19.18 26.92
N ALA A 262 10.76 18.00 27.51
CA ALA A 262 11.25 17.48 28.80
C ALA A 262 10.48 17.81 30.10
N SER A 263 9.16 17.53 30.16
CA SER A 263 8.45 17.35 31.44
C SER A 263 8.15 15.88 31.72
N GLU A 264 8.04 15.50 33.00
CA GLU A 264 7.67 14.14 33.43
C GLU A 264 6.29 13.74 32.88
N GLN A 265 5.35 14.69 32.81
CA GLN A 265 4.03 14.45 32.22
C GLN A 265 4.12 14.19 30.71
N SER A 266 4.95 14.96 29.98
CA SER A 266 5.16 14.77 28.55
C SER A 266 5.77 13.39 28.24
N ASP A 267 6.65 12.89 29.11
CA ASP A 267 7.18 11.55 28.98
C ASP A 267 6.12 10.47 29.27
N CYS A 268 5.23 10.74 30.22
CA CYS A 268 4.16 9.81 30.52
C CYS A 268 3.12 9.71 29.40
N ASP A 269 2.67 10.85 28.86
CA ASP A 269 1.75 10.92 27.73
C ASP A 269 2.33 10.16 26.50
N ALA A 270 3.65 10.29 26.29
CA ALA A 270 4.35 9.57 25.23
C ALA A 270 4.37 8.05 25.45
N ARG A 271 4.60 7.59 26.69
CA ARG A 271 4.59 6.16 27.07
C ARG A 271 3.20 5.53 26.94
N GLU A 272 2.16 6.23 27.37
CA GLU A 272 0.77 5.80 27.19
C GLU A 272 0.40 5.67 25.71
N ALA A 273 0.77 6.67 24.89
CA ALA A 273 0.48 6.69 23.46
C ALA A 273 1.11 5.54 22.66
N ILE A 274 2.22 4.98 23.15
CA ILE A 274 2.88 3.81 22.55
C ILE A 274 2.56 2.49 23.26
N GLY A 275 1.77 2.53 24.34
CA GLY A 275 1.35 1.37 25.13
C GLY A 275 2.42 0.79 26.07
N GLU A 276 3.45 1.56 26.43
CA GLU A 276 4.55 1.17 27.33
C GLU A 276 4.38 1.85 28.71
N SER A 277 3.17 1.72 29.27
CA SER A 277 2.75 2.35 30.52
C SER A 277 1.86 1.42 31.33
N ASP A 278 2.14 1.25 32.63
CA ASP A 278 1.32 0.46 33.56
C ASP A 278 -0.03 1.12 33.88
N HIS A 279 -0.21 2.38 33.46
CA HIS A 279 -1.48 3.09 33.49
C HIS A 279 -2.48 2.58 32.46
N ILE A 280 -2.00 1.86 31.43
CA ILE A 280 -2.79 1.21 30.40
C ILE A 280 -2.43 -0.28 30.37
N GLN A 281 -3.24 -1.09 31.03
CA GLN A 281 -3.15 -2.55 30.99
C GLN A 281 -4.48 -3.11 30.52
N ILE A 282 -4.44 -4.10 29.63
CA ILE A 282 -5.64 -4.67 29.04
C ILE A 282 -5.54 -6.19 28.96
N THR A 283 -6.67 -6.87 29.08
CA THR A 283 -6.71 -8.31 28.81
C THR A 283 -6.66 -8.57 27.31
N PRO A 284 -6.17 -9.75 26.87
CA PRO A 284 -6.25 -10.16 25.49
C PRO A 284 -7.66 -10.01 24.89
N VAL A 285 -8.72 -10.42 25.62
CA VAL A 285 -10.08 -10.27 25.08
C VAL A 285 -10.50 -8.79 24.92
N GLN A 286 -10.15 -7.91 25.87
CA GLN A 286 -10.48 -6.47 25.78
C GLN A 286 -9.83 -5.85 24.54
N LEU A 287 -8.58 -6.23 24.26
CA LEU A 287 -7.88 -5.78 23.06
C LEU A 287 -8.59 -6.26 21.78
N LEU A 288 -8.95 -7.55 21.71
CA LEU A 288 -9.63 -8.11 20.55
C LEU A 288 -11.00 -7.46 20.30
N MET A 289 -11.78 -7.22 21.36
CA MET A 289 -13.07 -6.52 21.27
C MET A 289 -12.92 -5.09 20.73
N ALA A 290 -11.96 -4.34 21.27
CA ALA A 290 -11.71 -2.97 20.86
C ALA A 290 -11.29 -2.88 19.39
N TYR A 291 -10.36 -3.74 18.95
CA TYR A 291 -9.99 -3.82 17.54
C TYR A 291 -11.15 -4.27 16.66
N THR A 292 -11.99 -5.18 17.15
CA THR A 292 -13.18 -5.61 16.41
C THR A 292 -14.11 -4.44 16.17
N ALA A 293 -14.38 -3.60 17.18
CA ALA A 293 -15.17 -2.38 17.01
C ALA A 293 -14.48 -1.38 16.06
N LEU A 294 -13.16 -1.24 16.15
CA LEU A 294 -12.39 -0.35 15.27
C LEU A 294 -12.52 -0.76 13.79
N VAL A 295 -12.54 -2.08 13.55
CA VAL A 295 -12.55 -2.67 12.22
C VAL A 295 -13.96 -2.84 11.66
N ASN A 296 -14.97 -3.22 12.44
CA ASN A 296 -16.33 -3.51 11.98
C ASN A 296 -17.26 -2.28 11.90
N GLY A 297 -16.69 -1.07 11.91
CA GLY A 297 -17.46 0.18 11.77
C GLY A 297 -18.10 0.66 13.07
N GLY A 298 -17.48 0.33 14.21
CA GLY A 298 -17.78 0.90 15.52
C GLY A 298 -18.60 0.01 16.46
N ARG A 299 -18.95 -1.22 16.09
CA ARG A 299 -19.82 -2.09 16.90
C ARG A 299 -19.00 -2.85 17.92
N LEU A 300 -19.13 -2.46 19.18
CA LEU A 300 -18.45 -3.14 20.30
C LEU A 300 -19.30 -4.31 20.78
N TRP A 301 -18.91 -5.51 20.37
CA TRP A 301 -19.58 -6.75 20.74
C TRP A 301 -19.13 -7.27 22.09
N GLN A 302 -20.06 -7.80 22.88
CA GLN A 302 -19.73 -8.62 24.05
C GLN A 302 -19.24 -10.01 23.59
N PRO A 303 -18.05 -10.46 24.04
CA PRO A 303 -17.53 -11.77 23.69
C PRO A 303 -18.40 -12.86 24.33
N ARG A 304 -18.65 -13.93 23.58
CA ARG A 304 -19.41 -15.08 24.09
C ARG A 304 -18.92 -16.39 23.50
N ILE A 305 -19.00 -17.46 24.29
CA ILE A 305 -18.72 -18.82 23.84
C ILE A 305 -19.99 -19.49 23.28
N SER A 306 -21.17 -19.11 23.79
CA SER A 306 -22.47 -19.66 23.37
C SER A 306 -22.92 -19.18 21.99
N ARG A 307 -23.75 -19.98 21.31
CA ARG A 307 -24.43 -19.62 20.05
C ARG A 307 -25.71 -18.80 20.25
N SER A 308 -25.85 -18.14 21.40
CA SER A 308 -26.98 -17.24 21.68
C SER A 308 -26.89 -15.95 20.85
N GLU A 309 -27.97 -15.18 20.82
CA GLU A 309 -28.05 -13.89 20.13
C GLU A 309 -26.89 -12.94 20.51
N PRO A 310 -26.32 -12.18 19.55
CA PRO A 310 -25.23 -11.25 19.80
C PRO A 310 -25.68 -10.04 20.62
N ILE A 311 -24.80 -9.60 21.53
CA ILE A 311 -25.05 -8.46 22.42
C ILE A 311 -24.12 -7.31 22.02
N GLU A 312 -24.68 -6.28 21.40
CA GLU A 312 -23.96 -5.03 21.08
C GLU A 312 -23.92 -4.16 22.35
N ARG A 313 -22.73 -3.95 22.91
CA ARG A 313 -22.56 -3.15 24.14
C ARG A 313 -22.68 -1.66 23.88
N SER A 314 -22.10 -1.21 22.78
CA SER A 314 -22.13 0.18 22.35
C SER A 314 -21.76 0.28 20.87
N ARG A 315 -22.06 1.45 20.29
CA ARG A 315 -21.65 1.83 18.95
C ARG A 315 -20.79 3.09 19.03
N ILE A 316 -19.57 3.00 18.53
CA ILE A 316 -18.55 4.04 18.57
C ILE A 316 -18.59 4.79 17.23
N ASP A 317 -18.68 6.12 17.28
CA ASP A 317 -18.68 6.93 16.07
C ASP A 317 -17.26 7.04 15.49
N ILE A 318 -17.06 6.51 14.29
CA ILE A 318 -15.79 6.53 13.58
C ILE A 318 -16.09 7.00 12.15
N SER A 319 -15.55 8.16 11.77
CA SER A 319 -15.71 8.64 10.40
C SER A 319 -15.07 7.64 9.42
N GLN A 320 -15.68 7.50 8.24
CA GLN A 320 -15.17 6.61 7.19
C GLN A 320 -13.71 6.94 6.84
N GLN A 321 -13.35 8.23 6.82
CA GLN A 321 -12.00 8.68 6.56
C GLN A 321 -11.01 8.26 7.66
N HIS A 322 -11.36 8.41 8.95
CA HIS A 322 -10.47 8.01 10.04
C HIS A 322 -10.27 6.49 10.07
N ARG A 323 -11.35 5.73 9.85
CA ARG A 323 -11.27 4.28 9.75
C ARG A 323 -10.38 3.85 8.59
N ALA A 324 -10.56 4.43 7.40
CA ALA A 324 -9.77 4.10 6.22
C ALA A 324 -8.25 4.27 6.46
N ILE A 325 -7.82 5.38 7.08
CA ILE A 325 -6.40 5.62 7.43
C ILE A 325 -5.86 4.51 8.36
N ILE A 326 -6.65 4.13 9.36
CA ILE A 326 -6.25 3.12 10.34
C ILE A 326 -6.17 1.73 9.69
N ILE A 327 -7.18 1.38 8.87
CA ILE A 327 -7.26 0.10 8.18
C ILE A 327 -6.15 -0.02 7.13
N GLU A 328 -5.86 1.04 6.37
CA GLU A 328 -4.72 1.11 5.47
C GLU A 328 -3.42 0.85 6.24
N GLY A 329 -3.24 1.46 7.41
CA GLY A 329 -2.07 1.23 8.25
C GLY A 329 -1.95 -0.19 8.78
N MET A 330 -3.05 -0.81 9.20
CA MET A 330 -3.10 -2.20 9.64
C MET A 330 -2.85 -3.18 8.48
N ARG A 331 -3.36 -2.89 7.28
CA ARG A 331 -3.06 -3.67 6.08
C ARG A 331 -1.58 -3.52 5.69
N GLY A 332 -1.04 -2.31 5.80
CA GLY A 332 0.38 -2.03 5.57
C GLY A 332 1.31 -2.78 6.52
N ALA A 333 0.91 -2.96 7.79
CA ALA A 333 1.66 -3.74 8.76
C ALA A 333 1.87 -5.20 8.29
N VAL A 334 0.84 -5.79 7.68
CA VAL A 334 0.88 -7.13 7.10
C VAL A 334 1.69 -7.19 5.81
N ARG A 335 1.54 -6.21 4.91
CA ARG A 335 2.15 -6.26 3.57
C ARG A 335 3.63 -5.88 3.53
N TYR A 336 4.03 -4.84 4.25
CA TYR A 336 5.39 -4.29 4.17
C TYR A 336 5.96 -3.84 5.51
N GLY A 337 5.13 -3.82 6.55
CA GLY A 337 5.47 -3.35 7.88
C GLY A 337 5.86 -4.49 8.83
N THR A 338 5.46 -4.35 10.08
CA THR A 338 5.99 -5.18 11.19
C THR A 338 5.55 -6.65 11.18
N ALA A 339 4.52 -7.03 10.42
CA ALA A 339 4.03 -8.40 10.28
C ALA A 339 4.40 -9.05 8.93
N ARG A 340 5.17 -8.38 8.07
CA ARG A 340 5.50 -8.86 6.71
C ARG A 340 6.09 -10.28 6.66
N ASN A 341 6.91 -10.63 7.66
CA ASN A 341 7.58 -11.93 7.73
C ASN A 341 6.64 -13.08 8.06
N ALA A 342 5.39 -12.80 8.47
CA ALA A 342 4.38 -13.82 8.68
C ALA A 342 3.74 -14.29 7.36
N HIS A 343 3.96 -13.56 6.25
CA HIS A 343 3.42 -13.88 4.93
C HIS A 343 1.89 -14.09 4.95
N LEU A 344 1.16 -13.31 5.74
CA LEU A 344 -0.30 -13.41 5.83
C LEU A 344 -0.97 -12.87 4.56
N ASP A 345 -0.32 -11.95 3.84
CA ASP A 345 -0.79 -11.44 2.56
C ASP A 345 -0.67 -12.45 1.41
N SER A 346 -0.02 -13.59 1.61
CA SER A 346 0.00 -14.70 0.63
C SER A 346 -1.23 -15.61 0.71
N LEU A 347 -2.07 -15.46 1.75
CA LEU A 347 -3.28 -16.28 1.92
C LEU A 347 -4.41 -15.73 1.08
N PRO A 348 -5.39 -16.54 0.63
CA PRO A 348 -6.53 -16.08 -0.18
C PRO A 348 -7.59 -15.33 0.64
N LEU A 349 -7.16 -14.49 1.57
CA LEU A 349 -7.99 -13.67 2.46
C LEU A 349 -7.48 -12.23 2.44
N TYR A 350 -8.39 -11.28 2.56
CA TYR A 350 -8.01 -9.91 2.89
C TYR A 350 -7.67 -9.84 4.38
N ILE A 351 -6.36 -9.79 4.70
CA ILE A 351 -5.87 -9.80 6.08
C ILE A 351 -5.30 -8.44 6.49
N LEU A 352 -5.84 -7.85 7.54
CA LEU A 352 -5.28 -6.65 8.18
C LEU A 352 -4.85 -7.00 9.61
N GLY A 353 -3.86 -6.32 10.16
CA GLY A 353 -3.45 -6.60 11.53
C GLY A 353 -2.49 -5.59 12.13
N LYS A 354 -2.18 -5.78 13.41
CA LYS A 354 -1.21 -4.97 14.13
C LYS A 354 -0.39 -5.83 15.06
N THR A 355 0.93 -5.69 14.98
CA THR A 355 1.85 -6.27 15.96
C THR A 355 2.02 -5.36 17.17
N GLY A 356 2.29 -5.97 18.32
CA GLY A 356 2.76 -5.30 19.52
C GLY A 356 3.92 -6.05 20.13
N THR A 357 4.85 -5.30 20.71
CA THR A 357 5.82 -5.82 21.67
C THR A 357 5.72 -4.91 22.87
N SER A 358 5.57 -5.47 24.06
CA SER A 358 5.45 -4.73 25.31
C SER A 358 6.42 -5.27 26.34
N GLN A 359 7.06 -4.42 27.13
CA GLN A 359 7.80 -4.90 28.29
C GLN A 359 6.81 -5.47 29.33
N PRO A 360 7.21 -6.48 30.14
CA PRO A 360 6.36 -6.93 31.23
C PRO A 360 6.40 -5.91 32.38
N ALA A 361 5.31 -5.79 33.15
CA ALA A 361 5.30 -4.92 34.34
C ALA A 361 6.29 -5.39 35.42
N LYS A 362 6.63 -6.68 35.44
CA LYS A 362 7.69 -7.31 36.26
C LYS A 362 8.44 -8.34 35.40
N GLY A 363 9.77 -8.25 35.33
CA GLY A 363 10.62 -9.16 34.55
C GLY A 363 11.37 -8.48 33.40
N PHE A 364 12.17 -9.24 32.64
CA PHE A 364 13.08 -8.69 31.62
C PHE A 364 12.75 -9.07 30.17
N ARG A 365 11.76 -9.95 29.94
CA ARG A 365 11.43 -10.49 28.61
C ARG A 365 10.06 -10.01 28.15
N SER A 366 10.00 -9.40 26.97
CA SER A 366 8.80 -8.79 26.40
C SER A 366 7.68 -9.79 26.08
N ASN A 367 6.44 -9.30 25.98
CA ASN A 367 5.32 -10.06 25.44
C ASN A 367 5.10 -9.66 23.96
N GLY A 368 4.90 -10.66 23.12
CA GLY A 368 4.59 -10.50 21.70
C GLY A 368 3.08 -10.56 21.48
N TRP A 369 2.55 -9.58 20.74
CA TRP A 369 1.14 -9.47 20.42
C TRP A 369 0.94 -9.42 18.92
N PHE A 370 -0.12 -10.06 18.45
CA PHE A 370 -0.67 -9.84 17.13
C PHE A 370 -2.20 -9.86 17.20
N VAL A 371 -2.82 -8.84 16.63
CA VAL A 371 -4.27 -8.80 16.40
C VAL A 371 -4.48 -8.70 14.90
N GLY A 372 -5.18 -9.66 14.32
CA GLY A 372 -5.43 -9.77 12.89
C GLY A 372 -6.90 -10.01 12.58
N PHE A 373 -7.32 -9.62 11.40
CA PHE A 373 -8.68 -9.80 10.90
C PHE A 373 -8.63 -10.35 9.49
N GLY A 374 -9.59 -11.21 9.16
CA GLY A 374 -9.73 -11.84 7.85
C GLY A 374 -11.13 -11.59 7.29
N ALA A 375 -11.18 -11.20 6.02
CA ALA A 375 -12.40 -11.15 5.23
C ALA A 375 -12.25 -12.09 4.02
N HIS A 376 -13.36 -12.71 3.62
CA HIS A 376 -13.47 -13.42 2.34
C HIS A 376 -13.61 -12.43 1.19
N ALA A 377 -12.61 -11.57 1.05
CA ALA A 377 -12.35 -10.77 -0.12
C ALA A 377 -11.00 -11.25 -0.69
N PRO A 378 -10.78 -11.17 -2.01
CA PRO A 378 -9.49 -11.52 -2.59
C PRO A 378 -8.38 -10.79 -1.84
N ALA A 379 -7.30 -11.49 -1.47
CA ALA A 379 -6.16 -10.89 -0.77
C ALA A 379 -5.61 -9.63 -1.47
N ASN A 380 -5.80 -9.57 -2.80
CA ASN A 380 -5.37 -8.48 -3.66
C ASN A 380 -6.43 -7.38 -3.86
N SER A 381 -7.57 -7.41 -3.17
CA SER A 381 -8.54 -6.32 -3.23
C SER A 381 -7.89 -5.04 -2.70
N SER A 382 -7.70 -4.03 -3.54
CA SER A 382 -7.36 -2.65 -3.13
C SER A 382 -8.52 -1.98 -2.41
N THR A 383 -9.74 -2.46 -2.66
CA THR A 383 -10.94 -1.98 -2.00
C THR A 383 -10.97 -2.60 -0.62
N GLU A 384 -10.91 -1.73 0.39
CA GLU A 384 -11.18 -2.11 1.76
C GLU A 384 -12.53 -2.84 1.84
N PRO A 385 -12.60 -4.06 2.41
CA PRO A 385 -13.87 -4.74 2.63
C PRO A 385 -14.80 -3.85 3.43
N ALA A 386 -16.09 -3.89 3.08
CA ALA A 386 -17.09 -3.21 3.88
C ALA A 386 -17.02 -3.74 5.32
N PRO A 387 -17.34 -2.92 6.34
CA PRO A 387 -17.16 -3.34 7.74
C PRO A 387 -17.91 -4.64 8.12
N ASN A 388 -18.96 -4.98 7.38
CA ASN A 388 -19.78 -6.18 7.53
C ASN A 388 -19.25 -7.42 6.76
N GLU A 389 -18.18 -7.29 5.98
CA GLU A 389 -17.54 -8.39 5.23
C GLU A 389 -16.32 -8.97 5.98
N ILE A 390 -15.97 -8.40 7.13
CA ILE A 390 -14.84 -8.84 7.94
C ILE A 390 -15.36 -9.86 8.95
N ASP A 391 -15.05 -11.14 8.74
CA ASP A 391 -15.74 -12.23 9.42
C ASP A 391 -14.91 -12.84 10.56
N LEU A 392 -13.58 -12.85 10.41
CA LEU A 392 -12.66 -13.44 11.37
C LEU A 392 -11.86 -12.37 12.11
N ALA A 393 -11.76 -12.52 13.43
CA ALA A 393 -10.81 -11.80 14.28
C ALA A 393 -9.94 -12.81 15.02
N VAL A 394 -8.62 -12.60 15.00
CA VAL A 394 -7.62 -13.46 15.64
C VAL A 394 -6.74 -12.61 16.52
N LEU A 395 -6.57 -13.01 17.78
CA LEU A 395 -5.56 -12.46 18.67
C LEU A 395 -4.62 -13.57 19.09
N VAL A 396 -3.32 -13.30 18.97
CA VAL A 396 -2.24 -14.13 19.49
C VAL A 396 -1.42 -13.29 20.45
N MET A 397 -1.27 -13.78 21.68
CA MET A 397 -0.34 -13.24 22.65
C MET A 397 0.61 -14.34 23.11
N VAL A 398 1.91 -14.07 23.08
CA VAL A 398 2.96 -15.00 23.49
C VAL A 398 3.86 -14.30 24.49
N ALA A 399 4.02 -14.90 25.67
CA ALA A 399 4.98 -14.43 26.65
C ALA A 399 6.41 -14.63 26.14
N HIS A 400 7.32 -13.75 26.55
CA HIS A 400 8.75 -13.86 26.23
C HIS A 400 9.06 -13.86 24.72
N SER A 401 8.25 -13.16 23.93
CA SER A 401 8.31 -13.12 22.48
C SER A 401 8.12 -11.68 21.96
N HIS A 402 8.02 -11.53 20.63
CA HIS A 402 7.82 -10.27 19.92
C HIS A 402 6.63 -10.39 18.97
N GLY A 403 6.01 -9.26 18.61
CA GLY A 403 4.79 -9.29 17.80
C GLY A 403 4.93 -9.89 16.40
N ALA A 404 6.14 -9.93 15.82
CA ALA A 404 6.38 -10.59 14.54
C ALA A 404 6.23 -12.12 14.64
N GLU A 405 6.70 -12.73 15.73
CA GLU A 405 6.52 -14.17 15.97
C GLU A 405 5.06 -14.50 16.25
N ALA A 406 4.37 -13.67 17.05
CA ALA A 406 2.93 -13.80 17.28
C ALA A 406 2.12 -13.73 15.97
N ALA A 407 2.52 -12.89 15.01
CA ALA A 407 1.91 -12.83 13.68
C ALA A 407 2.14 -14.13 12.88
N THR A 408 3.35 -14.71 12.94
CA THR A 408 3.66 -16.00 12.29
C THR A 408 2.79 -17.13 12.86
N LEU A 409 2.57 -17.16 14.18
CA LEU A 409 1.69 -18.15 14.82
C LEU A 409 0.21 -17.99 14.45
N ALA A 410 -0.20 -16.81 14.00
CA ALA A 410 -1.58 -16.58 13.53
C ALA A 410 -1.82 -17.17 12.13
N LYS A 411 -0.78 -17.36 11.31
CA LYS A 411 -0.91 -17.79 9.90
C LYS A 411 -1.70 -19.10 9.74
N PRO A 412 -1.41 -20.20 10.47
CA PRO A 412 -2.14 -21.45 10.30
C PRO A 412 -3.65 -21.32 10.58
N ILE A 413 -4.03 -20.41 11.48
CA ILE A 413 -5.44 -20.15 11.82
C ILE A 413 -6.15 -19.51 10.63
N PHE A 414 -5.52 -18.54 9.97
CA PHE A 414 -6.05 -17.93 8.75
C PHE A 414 -6.08 -18.92 7.58
N GLU A 415 -5.07 -19.78 7.44
CA GLU A 415 -5.04 -20.88 6.45
C GLU A 415 -6.24 -21.83 6.66
N THR A 416 -6.43 -22.30 7.91
CA THR A 416 -7.55 -23.17 8.27
C THR A 416 -8.90 -22.52 7.99
N PHE A 417 -9.03 -21.22 8.24
CA PHE A 417 -10.26 -20.48 7.95
C PHE A 417 -10.52 -20.35 6.44
N ALA A 418 -9.47 -20.11 5.64
CA ALA A 418 -9.56 -20.02 4.18
C ALA A 418 -9.99 -21.35 3.54
N GLU A 419 -9.29 -22.45 3.85
CA GLU A 419 -9.53 -23.78 3.27
C GLU A 419 -10.96 -24.26 3.52
N ARG A 420 -11.47 -24.05 4.74
CA ARG A 420 -12.78 -24.53 5.14
C ARG A 420 -13.94 -23.71 4.60
N PHE A 421 -13.67 -22.52 4.06
CA PHE A 421 -14.66 -21.70 3.38
C PHE A 421 -14.82 -22.08 1.91
N GLU A 422 -13.73 -22.43 1.22
CA GLU A 422 -13.78 -22.93 -0.17
C GLU A 422 -14.58 -24.24 -0.28
N ASP A 423 -14.47 -25.13 0.70
CA ASP A 423 -15.29 -26.36 0.83
C ASP A 423 -16.80 -26.09 0.95
N VAL A 424 -17.19 -24.91 1.46
CA VAL A 424 -18.60 -24.50 1.64
C VAL A 424 -19.17 -23.93 0.34
N HIS A 425 -18.39 -23.18 -0.44
CA HIS A 425 -18.83 -22.58 -1.71
C HIS A 425 -18.75 -23.54 -2.90
N HIS A 426 -17.87 -24.54 -2.88
CA HIS A 426 -17.81 -25.56 -3.95
C HIS A 426 -19.04 -26.48 -4.00
N ARG A 427 -19.85 -26.58 -2.93
CA ARG A 427 -21.04 -27.47 -2.89
C ARG A 427 -22.37 -26.76 -3.12
N ASP A 428 -22.45 -25.46 -2.88
CA ASP A 428 -23.66 -24.67 -3.14
C ASP A 428 -23.72 -24.17 -4.59
N THR A 429 -22.62 -24.28 -5.34
CA THR A 429 -22.48 -23.85 -6.75
C THR A 429 -22.71 -24.97 -7.78
N GLU A 430 -22.83 -26.25 -7.35
CA GLU A 430 -23.08 -27.38 -8.27
C GLU A 430 -24.52 -27.47 -8.79
N ASP A 431 -25.49 -26.73 -8.23
CA ASP A 431 -26.90 -26.82 -8.62
C ASP A 431 -27.33 -25.82 -9.73
N HIS A 432 -26.43 -24.94 -10.17
CA HIS A 432 -26.72 -23.95 -11.22
C HIS A 432 -25.65 -23.93 -12.33
N ARG A 433 -25.73 -24.97 -13.16
CA ARG A 433 -25.48 -25.01 -14.62
C ARG A 433 -24.34 -24.15 -15.18
N ASP A 434 -23.31 -24.88 -15.59
CA ASP A 434 -22.88 -25.09 -16.98
C ASP A 434 -22.56 -23.86 -17.87
N SER A 435 -21.37 -23.97 -18.46
CA SER A 435 -20.75 -23.21 -19.56
C SER A 435 -19.84 -22.01 -19.20
N THR A 436 -18.55 -22.22 -19.51
CA THR A 436 -17.46 -21.26 -19.84
C THR A 436 -16.81 -20.47 -18.70
N GLU A 437 -15.70 -20.97 -18.14
CA GLU A 437 -14.32 -20.69 -18.57
C GLU A 437 -13.29 -21.02 -17.46
N THR A 438 -12.45 -21.99 -17.77
CA THR A 438 -11.22 -22.37 -17.06
C THR A 438 -10.13 -21.31 -17.27
N ASN A 439 -9.42 -20.90 -16.21
CA ASN A 439 -8.00 -20.53 -16.35
C ASN A 439 -7.27 -20.54 -14.99
N TYR A 440 -6.62 -21.68 -14.72
CA TYR A 440 -5.58 -21.86 -13.71
C TYR A 440 -4.21 -21.61 -14.35
N ALA A 441 -3.28 -21.04 -13.55
CA ALA A 441 -1.82 -21.12 -13.62
C ALA A 441 -1.13 -20.98 -15.01
N ILE A 442 -0.25 -19.99 -15.14
CA ILE A 442 0.78 -19.97 -16.19
C ILE A 442 1.72 -21.16 -15.92
N ARG A 443 1.41 -22.33 -16.49
CA ARG A 443 2.33 -23.46 -16.58
C ARG A 443 2.25 -24.03 -17.98
N ASN A 444 3.05 -23.48 -18.88
CA ASN A 444 3.42 -24.19 -20.08
C ASN A 444 4.48 -25.25 -19.69
N PRO A 445 4.19 -26.55 -19.85
CA PRO A 445 5.13 -27.62 -19.51
C PRO A 445 6.39 -27.66 -20.40
N GLN A 446 6.53 -26.74 -21.38
CA GLN A 446 7.70 -26.59 -22.24
C GLN A 446 8.60 -25.38 -21.92
N SER A 447 8.25 -24.54 -20.93
CA SER A 447 9.08 -23.38 -20.56
C SER A 447 10.42 -23.82 -19.95
N ALA A 448 11.53 -23.19 -20.34
CA ALA A 448 12.83 -23.45 -19.73
C ALA A 448 12.79 -23.25 -18.19
N ILE A 449 13.58 -24.03 -17.45
CA ILE A 449 13.74 -23.87 -15.99
C ILE A 449 14.99 -23.04 -15.73
N VAL A 450 14.91 -22.11 -14.79
CA VAL A 450 16.04 -21.29 -14.33
C VAL A 450 16.20 -21.37 -12.83
N SER A 451 17.45 -21.32 -12.37
CA SER A 451 17.82 -21.30 -10.96
C SER A 451 18.26 -19.88 -10.54
N VAL A 452 17.59 -19.32 -9.55
CA VAL A 452 17.82 -17.94 -9.07
C VAL A 452 18.27 -17.94 -7.62
N HIS A 453 19.48 -17.44 -7.37
CA HIS A 453 20.01 -17.21 -6.04
C HIS A 453 19.51 -15.88 -5.46
N LEU A 454 18.69 -15.98 -4.42
CA LEU A 454 18.17 -14.85 -3.67
C LEU A 454 19.24 -14.36 -2.68
N VAL A 455 19.97 -13.30 -3.05
CA VAL A 455 21.16 -12.82 -2.32
C VAL A 455 20.86 -12.44 -0.87
N THR A 456 19.68 -11.88 -0.61
CA THR A 456 19.25 -11.44 0.73
C THR A 456 18.94 -12.62 1.66
N GLU A 457 18.32 -13.66 1.12
CA GLU A 457 17.91 -14.88 1.83
C GLU A 457 18.98 -15.96 1.78
N ASN A 458 20.02 -15.76 0.96
CA ASN A 458 21.10 -16.71 0.68
C ASN A 458 20.58 -18.11 0.28
N VAL A 459 19.54 -18.15 -0.56
CA VAL A 459 18.91 -19.40 -1.01
C VAL A 459 18.75 -19.41 -2.53
N THR A 460 18.98 -20.56 -3.16
CA THR A 460 18.73 -20.77 -4.59
C THR A 460 17.36 -21.40 -4.80
N LYS A 461 16.54 -20.82 -5.68
CA LYS A 461 15.23 -21.36 -6.06
C LYS A 461 15.19 -21.69 -7.54
N GLU A 462 14.64 -22.85 -7.88
CA GLU A 462 14.29 -23.20 -9.26
C GLU A 462 12.87 -22.73 -9.58
N MET A 463 12.67 -22.22 -10.80
CA MET A 463 11.38 -21.73 -11.28
C MET A 463 11.28 -21.81 -12.80
N SER A 464 10.06 -21.68 -13.34
CA SER A 464 9.88 -21.54 -14.78
C SER A 464 10.46 -20.21 -15.28
N LEU A 465 10.88 -20.16 -16.54
CA LEU A 465 11.33 -18.94 -17.18
C LEU A 465 10.26 -17.84 -17.13
N GLU A 466 8.97 -18.20 -17.27
CA GLU A 466 7.88 -17.22 -17.23
C GLU A 466 7.64 -16.68 -15.82
N ASP A 467 7.80 -17.50 -14.78
CA ASP A 467 7.80 -17.03 -13.39
C ASP A 467 8.97 -16.07 -13.12
N TYR A 468 10.13 -16.37 -13.71
CA TYR A 468 11.29 -15.48 -13.65
C TYR A 468 11.01 -14.14 -14.35
N VAL A 469 10.48 -14.18 -15.58
CA VAL A 469 10.11 -12.97 -16.35
C VAL A 469 9.11 -12.12 -15.56
N LEU A 470 8.08 -12.75 -15.00
CA LEU A 470 7.08 -12.08 -14.18
C LEU A 470 7.70 -11.45 -12.92
N GLY A 471 8.59 -12.16 -12.24
CA GLY A 471 9.31 -11.66 -11.06
C GLY A 471 10.26 -10.49 -11.37
N VAL A 472 10.91 -10.50 -12.53
CA VAL A 472 11.74 -9.38 -12.99
C VAL A 472 10.88 -8.18 -13.40
N MET A 473 9.78 -8.39 -14.13
CA MET A 473 8.85 -7.31 -14.48
C MET A 473 8.26 -6.64 -13.24
N ARG A 474 7.96 -7.40 -12.19
CA ARG A 474 7.49 -6.85 -10.90
C ARG A 474 8.56 -6.06 -10.16
N ALA A 475 9.83 -6.41 -10.35
CA ALA A 475 10.95 -5.75 -9.67
C ALA A 475 11.47 -4.51 -10.42
N GLU A 476 11.40 -4.50 -11.76
CA GLU A 476 12.04 -3.50 -12.62
C GLU A 476 11.07 -2.75 -13.56
N GLY A 477 9.83 -3.23 -13.70
CA GLY A 477 8.76 -2.61 -14.52
C GLY A 477 8.06 -1.48 -13.77
N SER A 478 8.77 -0.36 -13.65
CA SER A 478 8.33 0.79 -12.86
C SER A 478 7.64 1.87 -13.70
N MET A 479 7.96 1.98 -14.99
CA MET A 479 7.60 3.19 -15.76
C MET A 479 6.59 2.95 -16.89
N GLU A 480 6.54 1.75 -17.43
CA GLU A 480 5.64 1.42 -18.52
C GLU A 480 4.28 1.04 -17.97
N THR A 481 3.26 1.83 -18.31
CA THR A 481 1.87 1.48 -17.99
C THR A 481 1.06 0.96 -19.20
N GLU A 482 1.64 1.07 -20.39
CA GLU A 482 0.98 0.71 -21.65
C GLU A 482 1.17 -0.77 -22.01
N PRO A 483 0.12 -1.48 -22.48
CA PRO A 483 0.19 -2.90 -22.82
C PRO A 483 1.31 -3.26 -23.80
N GLU A 484 1.52 -2.45 -24.85
CA GLU A 484 2.52 -2.73 -25.88
C GLU A 484 3.96 -2.53 -25.37
N ALA A 485 4.16 -1.56 -24.46
CA ALA A 485 5.45 -1.36 -23.81
C ALA A 485 5.78 -2.52 -22.85
N LEU A 486 4.77 -3.03 -22.12
CA LEU A 486 4.93 -4.19 -21.25
C LEU A 486 5.26 -5.47 -22.02
N LYS A 487 4.63 -5.69 -23.17
CA LYS A 487 4.94 -6.80 -24.07
C LYS A 487 6.38 -6.73 -24.56
N ALA A 488 6.85 -5.54 -24.96
CA ALA A 488 8.23 -5.34 -25.36
C ALA A 488 9.22 -5.64 -24.22
N LEU A 489 8.92 -5.15 -23.00
CA LEU A 489 9.73 -5.42 -21.82
C LEU A 489 9.78 -6.93 -21.46
N ALA A 490 8.64 -7.63 -21.51
CA ALA A 490 8.57 -9.08 -21.26
C ALA A 490 9.48 -9.87 -22.21
N ILE A 491 9.42 -9.56 -23.51
CA ILE A 491 10.27 -10.19 -24.54
C ILE A 491 11.75 -9.90 -24.29
N ALA A 492 12.10 -8.66 -23.94
CA ALA A 492 13.49 -8.29 -23.63
C ALA A 492 14.02 -9.05 -22.41
N ILE A 493 13.25 -9.14 -21.32
CA ILE A 493 13.62 -9.90 -20.12
C ILE A 493 13.83 -11.38 -20.44
N ARG A 494 12.88 -12.00 -21.16
CA ARG A 494 12.95 -13.42 -21.53
C ARG A 494 14.17 -13.73 -22.39
N THR A 495 14.44 -12.86 -23.36
CA THR A 495 15.59 -13.02 -24.26
C THR A 495 16.91 -12.91 -23.49
N TYR A 496 17.01 -11.96 -22.57
CA TYR A 496 18.19 -11.80 -21.73
C TYR A 496 18.45 -13.04 -20.87
N ALA A 497 17.41 -13.56 -20.23
CA ALA A 497 17.48 -14.76 -19.41
C ALA A 497 17.95 -15.97 -20.22
N LEU A 498 17.37 -16.23 -21.39
CA LEU A 498 17.80 -17.34 -22.25
C LEU A 498 19.25 -17.18 -22.73
N LYS A 499 19.65 -15.96 -23.09
CA LYS A 499 21.01 -15.68 -23.57
C LYS A 499 22.07 -15.84 -22.48
N ASN A 500 21.71 -15.53 -21.23
CA ASN A 500 22.62 -15.51 -20.08
C ASN A 500 22.39 -16.70 -19.12
N HIS A 501 21.73 -17.76 -19.58
CA HIS A 501 21.56 -18.99 -18.80
C HIS A 501 22.93 -19.55 -18.37
N GLY A 502 23.04 -20.06 -17.13
CA GLY A 502 24.30 -20.54 -16.57
C GLY A 502 25.34 -19.46 -16.26
N ARG A 503 24.97 -18.16 -16.17
CA ARG A 503 25.92 -17.06 -15.87
C ARG A 503 26.69 -17.25 -14.57
N HIS A 504 26.09 -17.93 -13.60
CA HIS A 504 26.69 -18.30 -12.33
C HIS A 504 26.90 -19.81 -12.19
N ALA A 505 27.10 -20.55 -13.29
CA ALA A 505 27.25 -22.00 -13.26
C ALA A 505 28.37 -22.48 -12.31
N LYS A 506 29.43 -21.67 -12.13
CA LYS A 506 30.51 -21.94 -11.17
C LYS A 506 30.08 -21.84 -9.70
N ASP A 507 29.06 -21.03 -9.43
CA ASP A 507 28.50 -20.79 -8.10
C ASP A 507 27.24 -21.66 -7.83
N GLY A 508 26.83 -22.49 -8.81
CA GLY A 508 25.72 -23.45 -8.67
C GLY A 508 24.32 -22.89 -8.94
N TYR A 509 24.20 -21.76 -9.66
CA TYR A 509 22.92 -21.17 -10.05
C TYR A 509 23.01 -20.41 -11.40
N ASP A 510 21.89 -20.01 -11.98
CA ASP A 510 21.86 -19.27 -13.25
C ASP A 510 21.94 -17.75 -13.02
N PHE A 511 21.08 -17.22 -12.15
CA PHE A 511 20.92 -15.78 -11.90
C PHE A 511 20.95 -15.44 -10.41
N CYS A 512 21.33 -14.20 -10.06
CA CYS A 512 21.15 -13.66 -8.71
C CYS A 512 20.00 -12.64 -8.66
N SER A 513 19.39 -12.43 -7.50
CA SER A 513 18.21 -11.55 -7.33
C SER A 513 18.51 -10.04 -7.38
N THR A 514 19.76 -9.64 -7.60
CA THR A 514 20.19 -8.24 -7.61
C THR A 514 20.27 -7.70 -9.03
N THR A 515 20.45 -6.39 -9.17
CA THR A 515 20.71 -5.71 -10.45
C THR A 515 22.01 -6.15 -11.14
N HIS A 516 22.81 -7.05 -10.54
CA HIS A 516 23.94 -7.69 -11.20
C HIS A 516 23.50 -8.65 -12.33
N CYS A 517 22.37 -9.33 -12.16
CA CYS A 517 21.75 -10.17 -13.18
C CYS A 517 20.53 -9.44 -13.75
N GLN A 518 19.41 -9.50 -13.04
CA GLN A 518 18.20 -8.69 -13.18
C GLN A 518 17.59 -8.66 -11.78
N ARG A 519 17.14 -7.49 -11.30
CA ARG A 519 16.47 -7.43 -10.01
C ARG A 519 15.25 -8.34 -10.08
N PHE A 520 15.13 -9.24 -9.12
CA PHE A 520 14.08 -10.25 -9.09
C PHE A 520 13.41 -10.23 -7.73
N VAL A 521 12.07 -10.29 -7.73
CA VAL A 521 11.29 -10.51 -6.51
C VAL A 521 10.53 -11.84 -6.63
N SER A 522 10.68 -12.69 -5.62
CA SER A 522 9.96 -13.97 -5.54
C SER A 522 8.52 -13.71 -5.11
N GLY A 523 7.55 -14.15 -5.91
CA GLY A 523 6.12 -14.15 -5.57
C GLY A 523 5.41 -15.30 -6.29
N ASP A 524 4.41 -15.91 -5.64
CA ASP A 524 3.58 -16.96 -6.22
C ASP A 524 2.89 -16.47 -7.52
N PRO A 525 2.84 -17.24 -8.62
CA PRO A 525 2.21 -16.82 -9.88
C PRO A 525 0.68 -16.60 -9.80
N THR A 526 0.03 -16.90 -8.68
CA THR A 526 -1.41 -16.65 -8.47
C THR A 526 -1.72 -15.21 -8.05
N VAL A 527 -1.35 -14.23 -8.88
CA VAL A 527 -1.76 -12.82 -8.69
C VAL A 527 -2.77 -12.43 -9.77
N ARG A 528 -4.06 -12.40 -9.41
CA ARG A 528 -5.04 -11.59 -10.14
C ARG A 528 -5.00 -10.15 -9.63
N GLU A 529 -4.80 -9.25 -10.59
CA GLU A 529 -5.14 -7.83 -10.66
C GLU A 529 -5.34 -7.05 -9.33
N GLY A 530 -4.27 -6.34 -8.94
CA GLY A 530 -4.37 -4.93 -8.56
C GLY A 530 -4.27 -4.57 -7.08
N ALA A 531 -3.05 -4.36 -6.57
CA ALA A 531 -2.62 -3.06 -6.01
C ALA A 531 -1.30 -3.13 -5.22
N ASP A 532 -0.21 -2.78 -5.90
CA ASP A 532 0.85 -1.82 -5.56
C ASP A 532 1.46 -1.85 -4.13
N ALA A 533 2.74 -2.21 -4.06
CA ALA A 533 3.64 -1.87 -2.95
C ALA A 533 4.64 -0.81 -3.45
N ARG A 534 4.43 0.43 -3.02
CA ARG A 534 5.30 1.61 -3.19
C ARG A 534 5.64 1.99 -4.64
N GLY A 535 4.74 2.79 -5.21
CA GLY A 535 5.15 3.97 -5.98
C GLY A 535 5.81 3.72 -7.33
N SER A 536 5.53 2.58 -7.97
CA SER A 536 5.15 2.47 -9.39
C SER A 536 5.31 1.00 -9.78
N THR A 537 4.20 0.27 -9.79
CA THR A 537 4.05 -1.01 -10.49
C THR A 537 2.57 -1.11 -10.82
N LEU A 538 2.27 -1.22 -12.11
CA LEU A 538 0.93 -1.38 -12.66
C LEU A 538 0.03 -2.38 -11.92
N PRO A 539 -1.31 -2.25 -12.02
CA PRO A 539 -2.25 -3.28 -11.60
C PRO A 539 -1.92 -4.63 -12.27
N ASP A 540 -1.62 -5.65 -11.45
CA ASP A 540 -0.95 -6.94 -11.79
C ASP A 540 -1.59 -7.81 -12.91
N GLY A 541 -2.71 -7.40 -13.51
CA GLY A 541 -3.25 -8.07 -14.71
C GLY A 541 -2.54 -7.70 -15.99
N ARG A 542 -2.08 -6.46 -16.12
CA ARG A 542 -1.43 -6.01 -17.37
C ARG A 542 -0.07 -6.66 -17.57
N ILE A 543 0.70 -6.79 -16.49
CA ILE A 543 2.01 -7.48 -16.50
C ILE A 543 1.78 -8.96 -16.80
N SER A 544 0.92 -9.63 -16.05
CA SER A 544 0.62 -11.06 -16.26
C SER A 544 0.04 -11.32 -17.66
N ALA A 545 -0.81 -10.43 -18.18
CA ALA A 545 -1.33 -10.50 -19.53
C ALA A 545 -0.24 -10.27 -20.59
N ALA A 546 0.69 -9.34 -20.37
CA ALA A 546 1.81 -9.11 -21.28
C ALA A 546 2.76 -10.31 -21.35
N VAL A 547 3.11 -10.89 -20.18
CA VAL A 547 3.90 -12.12 -20.08
C VAL A 547 3.20 -13.25 -20.83
N ARG A 548 1.93 -13.53 -20.52
CA ARG A 548 1.13 -14.59 -21.17
C ARG A 548 0.95 -14.36 -22.67
N THR A 549 0.69 -13.14 -23.12
CA THR A 549 0.46 -12.83 -24.55
C THR A 549 1.75 -12.94 -25.37
N THR A 550 2.91 -12.78 -24.72
CA THR A 550 4.23 -12.85 -25.37
C THR A 550 4.98 -14.12 -24.99
N GLU A 551 4.31 -15.09 -24.37
CA GLU A 551 4.93 -16.34 -23.93
C GLU A 551 5.62 -17.03 -25.10
N GLY A 552 6.86 -17.49 -24.89
CA GLY A 552 7.69 -18.09 -25.92
C GLY A 552 8.17 -17.13 -27.02
N GLN A 553 7.91 -15.83 -26.94
CA GLN A 553 8.45 -14.83 -27.88
C GLN A 553 9.77 -14.25 -27.36
N ILE A 554 10.80 -14.27 -28.21
CA ILE A 554 12.15 -13.79 -27.92
C ILE A 554 12.67 -12.91 -29.06
N LEU A 555 13.68 -12.08 -28.80
CA LEU A 555 14.40 -11.33 -29.83
C LEU A 555 15.57 -12.14 -30.37
N ILE A 556 15.62 -12.29 -31.69
CA ILE A 556 16.67 -12.99 -32.41
C ILE A 556 17.30 -12.10 -33.48
N ASP A 557 18.59 -12.35 -33.74
CA ASP A 557 19.32 -11.72 -34.83
C ASP A 557 19.04 -12.41 -36.19
N GLU A 558 19.67 -11.90 -37.26
CA GLU A 558 19.58 -12.47 -38.61
C GLU A 558 20.05 -13.93 -38.69
N ARG A 559 20.84 -14.40 -37.72
CA ARG A 559 21.35 -15.79 -37.63
C ARG A 559 20.44 -16.68 -36.80
N GLY A 560 19.30 -16.16 -36.33
CA GLY A 560 18.36 -16.87 -35.48
C GLY A 560 18.83 -17.06 -34.04
N GLN A 561 19.86 -16.32 -33.59
CA GLN A 561 20.41 -16.43 -32.24
C GLN A 561 19.78 -15.38 -31.30
N PRO A 562 19.50 -15.72 -30.02
CA PRO A 562 19.04 -14.74 -29.04
C PRO A 562 20.04 -13.60 -28.85
N VAL A 563 19.51 -12.38 -28.76
CA VAL A 563 20.30 -11.15 -28.64
C VAL A 563 20.50 -10.70 -27.20
N ASP A 564 21.60 -9.99 -26.94
CA ASP A 564 21.80 -9.26 -25.69
C ASP A 564 20.76 -8.13 -25.55
N SER A 565 19.78 -8.31 -24.68
CA SER A 565 18.56 -7.50 -24.58
C SER A 565 18.45 -6.72 -23.27
N TYR A 566 19.44 -5.84 -23.04
CA TYR A 566 19.45 -4.95 -21.88
C TYR A 566 18.29 -3.93 -21.93
N PHE A 567 17.85 -3.46 -20.77
CA PHE A 567 16.86 -2.39 -20.66
C PHE A 567 17.14 -1.52 -19.45
N GLY A 568 16.70 -0.27 -19.48
CA GLY A 568 16.86 0.66 -18.37
C GLY A 568 15.81 1.77 -18.36
N ALA A 569 15.62 2.35 -17.18
CA ALA A 569 14.57 3.32 -16.90
C ALA A 569 14.47 4.47 -17.92
N SER A 570 15.54 5.24 -18.11
CA SER A 570 15.54 6.33 -19.09
C SER A 570 16.90 6.49 -19.76
N CYS A 571 16.92 6.54 -21.09
CA CYS A 571 18.15 6.75 -21.85
C CYS A 571 18.53 8.24 -21.98
N GLY A 572 17.62 9.17 -21.64
CA GLY A 572 17.93 10.61 -21.64
C GLY A 572 18.08 11.23 -23.03
N GLY A 573 17.39 10.67 -24.03
CA GLY A 573 17.35 11.13 -25.42
C GLY A 573 18.16 10.27 -26.40
N GLU A 574 18.97 9.34 -25.89
CA GLU A 574 19.79 8.47 -26.73
C GLU A 574 20.26 7.24 -25.95
N THR A 575 20.09 6.05 -26.51
CA THR A 575 20.60 4.82 -25.88
C THR A 575 22.12 4.78 -25.88
N ALA A 576 22.70 4.08 -24.91
CA ALA A 576 24.14 3.99 -24.70
C ALA A 576 24.78 3.01 -25.68
N ASN A 577 26.05 3.23 -26.00
CA ASN A 577 26.89 2.22 -26.61
C ASN A 577 27.43 1.26 -25.56
N ILE A 578 27.28 -0.05 -25.77
CA ILE A 578 27.83 -1.07 -24.85
C ILE A 578 29.36 -0.96 -24.71
N GLY A 579 30.05 -0.50 -25.76
CA GLY A 579 31.50 -0.24 -25.74
C GLY A 579 31.90 0.84 -24.74
N THR A 580 31.15 1.94 -24.64
CA THR A 580 31.38 3.02 -23.68
C THR A 580 31.21 2.53 -22.23
N LEU A 581 30.23 1.65 -22.00
CA LEU A 581 29.93 1.16 -20.66
C LEU A 581 30.89 0.06 -20.21
N TRP A 582 31.18 -0.91 -21.09
CA TRP A 582 31.84 -2.18 -20.71
C TRP A 582 33.06 -2.56 -21.57
N GLY A 583 33.48 -1.72 -22.53
CA GLY A 583 34.72 -1.93 -23.29
C GLY A 583 34.66 -3.05 -24.34
N LYS A 584 33.46 -3.45 -24.78
CA LYS A 584 33.25 -4.49 -25.81
C LYS A 584 32.88 -3.87 -27.16
N THR A 585 33.26 -4.49 -28.27
CA THR A 585 32.77 -4.09 -29.60
C THR A 585 31.25 -4.28 -29.64
N PRO A 586 30.46 -3.23 -29.94
CA PRO A 586 29.01 -3.31 -29.88
C PRO A 586 28.47 -4.19 -31.02
N PRO A 587 27.62 -5.21 -30.73
CA PRO A 587 26.83 -5.83 -31.78
C PRO A 587 25.93 -4.78 -32.42
N ALA A 588 25.55 -4.96 -33.69
CA ALA A 588 24.83 -3.95 -34.46
C ALA A 588 23.53 -3.47 -33.79
N TYR A 589 22.86 -4.36 -33.05
CA TYR A 589 21.62 -4.11 -32.32
C TYR A 589 21.78 -3.45 -30.94
N LEU A 590 23.01 -3.19 -30.46
CA LEU A 590 23.30 -2.44 -29.21
C LEU A 590 24.20 -1.23 -29.45
N ARG A 591 24.00 -0.56 -30.58
CA ARG A 591 24.56 0.77 -30.85
C ARG A 591 23.59 1.84 -30.35
N GLY A 592 24.11 3.04 -30.06
CA GLY A 592 23.30 4.16 -29.63
C GLY A 592 22.21 4.51 -30.65
N VAL A 593 20.98 4.60 -30.20
CA VAL A 593 19.80 4.97 -30.97
C VAL A 593 19.19 6.23 -30.36
N HIS A 594 18.94 7.22 -31.21
CA HIS A 594 18.23 8.43 -30.81
C HIS A 594 16.82 8.10 -30.33
N ASP A 595 16.41 8.64 -29.19
CA ASP A 595 15.10 8.39 -28.58
C ASP A 595 14.38 9.72 -28.31
N GLU A 596 13.54 10.11 -29.26
CA GLU A 596 12.69 11.29 -29.20
C GLU A 596 11.48 11.16 -28.24
N PHE A 597 11.32 10.01 -27.57
CA PHE A 597 10.15 9.70 -26.78
C PHE A 597 10.39 9.91 -25.27
N CYS A 598 11.62 9.69 -24.78
CA CYS A 598 11.97 9.94 -23.37
C CYS A 598 12.40 11.39 -23.05
N ILE A 599 12.55 12.25 -24.06
CA ILE A 599 13.00 13.65 -23.89
C ILE A 599 11.97 14.59 -23.24
N SER A 600 10.73 14.13 -23.06
CA SER A 600 9.69 14.83 -22.27
C SER A 600 9.38 14.12 -20.96
N GLY A 601 10.11 13.04 -20.66
CA GLY A 601 9.94 12.24 -19.44
C GLY A 601 10.52 12.90 -18.20
N PRO A 602 10.24 12.35 -17.00
CA PRO A 602 10.71 12.89 -15.73
C PRO A 602 12.25 12.89 -15.61
N HIS A 603 12.93 12.05 -16.38
CA HIS A 603 14.40 12.00 -16.42
C HIS A 603 15.00 12.72 -17.65
N ALA A 604 14.20 13.48 -18.41
CA ALA A 604 14.67 14.22 -19.59
C ALA A 604 15.79 15.23 -19.26
N ASN A 605 15.70 15.86 -18.09
CA ASN A 605 16.75 16.68 -17.54
C ASN A 605 16.76 16.58 -16.01
N TRP A 606 17.93 16.66 -15.41
CA TRP A 606 18.09 16.73 -13.97
C TRP A 606 19.30 17.58 -13.61
N THR A 607 19.23 18.21 -12.44
CA THR A 607 20.34 18.95 -11.84
C THR A 607 20.44 18.56 -10.40
N ASP A 608 21.64 18.15 -9.98
CA ASP A 608 21.93 17.76 -8.61
C ASP A 608 23.24 18.42 -8.16
N VAL A 609 23.30 18.78 -6.88
CA VAL A 609 24.48 19.41 -6.28
C VAL A 609 25.04 18.48 -5.22
N ILE A 610 26.31 18.09 -5.36
CA ILE A 610 27.02 17.26 -4.40
C ILE A 610 28.10 18.10 -3.72
N SER A 611 28.12 18.10 -2.39
CA SER A 611 29.16 18.81 -1.64
C SER A 611 30.54 18.19 -1.92
N ARG A 612 31.61 18.99 -1.90
CA ARG A 612 32.98 18.45 -2.05
C ARG A 612 33.29 17.39 -1.00
N ALA A 613 32.79 17.54 0.22
CA ALA A 613 33.03 16.59 1.31
C ALA A 613 32.36 15.23 1.03
N ASP A 614 31.09 15.25 0.60
CA ASP A 614 30.35 14.02 0.29
C ASP A 614 30.94 13.31 -0.94
N LEU A 615 31.29 14.09 -1.96
CA LEU A 615 31.90 13.54 -3.16
C LEU A 615 33.28 12.95 -2.87
N LEU A 616 34.13 13.64 -2.10
CA LEU A 616 35.44 13.12 -1.69
C LEU A 616 35.30 11.80 -0.92
N ARG A 617 34.38 11.74 0.05
CA ARG A 617 34.08 10.53 0.82
C ARG A 617 33.64 9.37 -0.08
N ALA A 618 32.82 9.65 -1.09
CA ALA A 618 32.41 8.63 -2.06
C ALA A 618 33.56 8.15 -2.94
N LEU A 619 34.45 9.05 -3.38
CA LEU A 619 35.61 8.68 -4.20
C LEU A 619 36.66 7.87 -3.42
N GLN A 620 36.79 8.12 -2.12
CA GLN A 620 37.70 7.38 -1.23
C GLN A 620 37.28 5.93 -1.00
N SER A 621 36.03 5.55 -1.29
CA SER A 621 35.55 4.19 -1.07
C SER A 621 36.05 3.15 -2.10
N ASP A 622 36.70 3.59 -3.18
CA ASP A 622 37.23 2.71 -4.24
C ASP A 622 38.63 3.18 -4.68
N ALA A 623 39.58 2.24 -4.75
CA ALA A 623 40.98 2.53 -5.09
C ALA A 623 41.15 3.19 -6.48
N ARG A 624 40.20 2.95 -7.40
CA ARG A 624 40.22 3.53 -8.75
C ARG A 624 39.92 5.04 -8.73
N THR A 625 39.11 5.50 -7.78
CA THR A 625 38.68 6.91 -7.67
C THR A 625 39.33 7.66 -6.51
N ASN A 626 40.04 6.98 -5.61
CA ASN A 626 40.62 7.62 -4.44
C ASN A 626 41.72 8.63 -4.83
N VAL A 627 41.40 9.92 -4.73
CA VAL A 627 42.28 11.06 -5.03
C VAL A 627 43.04 11.58 -3.81
N GLY A 628 43.03 10.85 -2.68
CA GLY A 628 43.66 11.25 -1.42
C GLY A 628 42.73 12.09 -0.54
N SER A 629 43.30 13.00 0.25
CA SER A 629 42.58 13.80 1.26
C SER A 629 41.89 15.05 0.70
N ARG A 630 42.09 15.35 -0.59
CA ARG A 630 41.64 16.58 -1.23
C ARG A 630 41.15 16.30 -2.65
N LEU A 631 39.98 16.86 -3.01
CA LEU A 631 39.44 16.87 -4.38
C LEU A 631 39.40 18.29 -4.90
N ASP A 632 40.15 18.63 -5.95
CA ASP A 632 40.28 20.00 -6.46
C ASP A 632 39.37 20.26 -7.66
N GLN A 633 39.34 19.31 -8.60
CA GLN A 633 38.59 19.46 -9.85
C GLN A 633 38.11 18.09 -10.39
N ILE A 634 36.99 18.14 -11.11
CA ILE A 634 36.49 17.02 -11.92
C ILE A 634 36.37 17.54 -13.34
N THR A 635 37.07 16.87 -14.25
CA THR A 635 37.09 17.24 -15.67
C THR A 635 36.55 16.09 -16.49
N LEU A 636 35.52 16.35 -17.28
CA LEU A 636 35.01 15.38 -18.24
C LEU A 636 35.90 15.41 -19.48
N SER A 637 36.82 14.45 -19.57
CA SER A 637 37.89 14.41 -20.57
C SER A 637 37.43 13.96 -21.94
N LYS A 638 36.44 13.06 -22.00
CA LYS A 638 35.91 12.54 -23.27
C LYS A 638 34.43 12.19 -23.13
N ARG A 639 33.65 12.53 -24.16
CA ARG A 639 32.28 12.05 -24.37
C ARG A 639 32.24 11.05 -25.50
N ASP A 640 31.33 10.09 -25.41
CA ASP A 640 30.98 9.28 -26.56
C ASP A 640 29.99 10.02 -27.48
N GLU A 641 29.69 9.42 -28.63
CA GLU A 641 28.72 9.95 -29.60
C GLU A 641 27.30 10.11 -29.03
N THR A 642 26.99 9.39 -27.94
CA THR A 642 25.71 9.47 -27.20
C THR A 642 25.75 10.50 -26.06
N GLY A 643 26.75 11.39 -26.04
CA GLY A 643 26.90 12.45 -25.05
C GLY A 643 27.25 11.98 -23.63
N ARG A 644 27.50 10.70 -23.41
CA ARG A 644 27.83 10.13 -22.09
C ARG A 644 29.29 10.37 -21.75
N ALA A 645 29.59 10.49 -20.47
CA ALA A 645 30.94 10.56 -19.94
C ALA A 645 31.67 9.23 -20.21
N GLU A 646 32.57 9.23 -21.19
CA GLU A 646 33.42 8.07 -21.48
C GLU A 646 34.61 8.06 -20.52
N VAL A 647 35.27 9.22 -20.37
CA VAL A 647 36.46 9.38 -19.52
C VAL A 647 36.32 10.61 -18.62
N ILE A 648 36.55 10.43 -17.33
CA ILE A 648 36.57 11.47 -16.31
C ILE A 648 37.96 11.51 -15.67
N THR A 649 38.54 12.70 -15.59
CA THR A 649 39.73 12.98 -14.80
C THR A 649 39.31 13.58 -13.46
N LEU A 650 39.82 13.00 -12.38
CA LEU A 650 39.65 13.46 -11.01
C LEU A 650 41.01 14.00 -10.54
N ASP A 651 41.06 15.31 -10.27
CA ASP A 651 42.26 15.99 -9.81
C ASP A 651 42.13 16.30 -8.32
N GLY A 652 43.09 15.84 -7.53
CA GLY A 652 43.15 16.01 -6.09
C GLY A 652 44.59 15.92 -5.61
N GLU A 653 44.81 15.32 -4.45
CA GLU A 653 46.18 14.96 -4.01
C GLU A 653 46.83 13.95 -4.98
N HIS A 654 46.01 13.06 -5.54
CA HIS A 654 46.39 12.16 -6.62
C HIS A 654 45.46 12.34 -7.81
N ARG A 655 46.04 12.30 -9.01
CA ARG A 655 45.27 12.31 -10.26
C ARG A 655 44.76 10.91 -10.58
N LYS A 656 43.46 10.77 -10.85
CA LYS A 656 42.83 9.52 -11.28
C LYS A 656 42.10 9.72 -12.60
N ILE A 657 42.15 8.71 -13.46
CA ILE A 657 41.41 8.66 -14.72
C ILE A 657 40.48 7.45 -14.65
N VAL A 658 39.18 7.68 -14.75
CA VAL A 658 38.16 6.64 -14.61
C VAL A 658 37.12 6.75 -15.71
N ARG A 659 36.44 5.65 -16.02
CA ARG A 659 35.30 5.69 -16.93
C ARG A 659 34.11 6.35 -16.24
N GLY A 660 33.29 7.08 -17.00
CA GLY A 660 32.13 7.77 -16.42
C GLY A 660 31.11 6.83 -15.79
N TRP A 661 30.97 5.61 -16.32
CA TRP A 661 30.13 4.58 -15.70
C TRP A 661 30.67 4.11 -14.34
N ASP A 662 31.97 3.83 -14.24
CA ASP A 662 32.60 3.43 -12.99
C ASP A 662 32.45 4.52 -11.92
N PHE A 663 32.67 5.79 -12.31
CA PHE A 663 32.43 6.95 -11.46
C PHE A 663 30.99 6.99 -10.93
N LYS A 664 29.99 6.83 -11.81
CA LYS A 664 28.57 6.79 -11.42
C LYS A 664 28.27 5.67 -10.43
N ILE A 665 28.81 4.47 -10.66
CA ILE A 665 28.59 3.32 -9.79
C ILE A 665 29.19 3.54 -8.40
N ILE A 666 30.41 4.05 -8.33
CA ILE A 666 31.10 4.29 -7.07
C ILE A 666 30.38 5.38 -6.26
N VAL A 667 30.07 6.51 -6.88
CA VAL A 667 29.36 7.62 -6.22
C VAL A 667 27.97 7.17 -5.74
N GLY A 668 27.23 6.45 -6.59
CA GLY A 668 25.88 5.98 -6.26
C GLY A 668 25.83 4.95 -5.12
N ARG A 669 26.86 4.11 -4.94
CA ARG A 669 26.95 3.17 -3.82
C ARG A 669 27.04 3.86 -2.46
N VAL A 670 27.68 5.02 -2.40
CA VAL A 670 27.93 5.74 -1.13
C VAL A 670 26.89 6.81 -0.86
N LEU A 671 26.45 7.53 -1.91
CA LEU A 671 25.56 8.69 -1.76
C LEU A 671 24.13 8.43 -2.22
N GLY A 672 23.86 7.27 -2.83
CA GLY A 672 22.55 6.90 -3.37
C GLY A 672 22.40 7.20 -4.86
N TRP A 673 21.51 6.43 -5.50
CA TRP A 673 21.35 6.39 -6.96
C TRP A 673 20.61 7.59 -7.57
N ASN A 674 19.97 8.43 -6.74
CA ASN A 674 19.15 9.56 -7.18
C ASN A 674 19.92 10.87 -7.36
N LEU A 675 21.17 10.95 -6.87
CA LEU A 675 22.01 12.15 -6.99
C LEU A 675 22.78 12.18 -8.32
N LEU A 676 23.32 11.03 -8.74
CA LEU A 676 23.99 10.90 -10.04
C LEU A 676 23.27 9.83 -10.87
N LYS A 677 22.21 10.30 -11.53
CA LYS A 677 21.16 9.46 -12.12
C LYS A 677 21.63 8.65 -13.33
N SER A 678 22.56 9.17 -14.13
CA SER A 678 23.12 8.51 -15.31
C SER A 678 24.60 8.87 -15.51
N SER A 679 25.25 8.28 -16.53
CA SER A 679 26.56 8.74 -17.02
C SER A 679 26.47 9.85 -18.08
N ARG A 680 25.26 10.30 -18.44
CA ARG A 680 25.03 11.41 -19.39
C ARG A 680 24.88 12.72 -18.63
N PHE A 681 26.01 13.32 -18.26
CA PHE A 681 26.03 14.57 -17.50
C PHE A 681 27.18 15.51 -17.87
N GLU A 682 27.04 16.75 -17.47
CA GLU A 682 28.05 17.79 -17.31
C GLU A 682 28.29 18.03 -15.84
N VAL A 683 29.52 18.44 -15.51
CA VAL A 683 29.91 18.77 -14.14
C VAL A 683 30.57 20.13 -14.14
N SER A 684 30.19 20.97 -13.18
CA SER A 684 30.75 22.30 -12.98
C SER A 684 30.97 22.54 -11.49
N ARG A 685 32.00 23.32 -11.15
CA ARG A 685 32.27 23.68 -9.76
C ARG A 685 31.54 24.98 -9.41
N HIS A 686 30.77 24.95 -8.33
CA HIS A 686 30.08 26.11 -7.76
C HIS A 686 30.52 26.27 -6.30
N GLY A 687 31.53 27.12 -6.07
CA GLY A 687 32.14 27.30 -4.74
C GLY A 687 32.79 26.02 -4.20
N SER A 688 32.28 25.53 -3.07
CA SER A 688 32.70 24.27 -2.44
C SER A 688 31.96 23.04 -2.97
N ASN A 689 31.06 23.19 -3.94
CA ASN A 689 30.18 22.11 -4.40
C ASN A 689 30.39 21.81 -5.89
N PHE A 690 29.99 20.61 -6.31
CA PHE A 690 29.95 20.18 -7.70
C PHE A 690 28.50 20.07 -8.15
N MET A 691 28.13 20.85 -9.16
CA MET A 691 26.83 20.80 -9.81
C MET A 691 26.90 19.88 -11.02
N PHE A 692 26.08 18.84 -11.01
CA PHE A 692 25.88 17.91 -12.10
C PHE A 692 24.60 18.26 -12.83
N ARG A 693 24.67 18.39 -14.16
CA ARG A 693 23.49 18.56 -15.03
C ARG A 693 23.47 17.43 -16.04
N GLY A 694 22.41 16.67 -16.11
CA GLY A 694 22.36 15.53 -17.01
C GLY A 694 20.97 15.15 -17.47
N SER A 695 20.90 14.04 -18.20
CA SER A 695 19.65 13.42 -18.66
C SER A 695 19.71 11.91 -18.51
N GLY A 696 18.54 11.27 -18.47
CA GLY A 696 18.39 9.82 -18.30
C GLY A 696 18.57 9.35 -16.86
N PHE A 697 18.26 8.07 -16.64
CA PHE A 697 18.31 7.39 -15.36
C PHE A 697 18.67 5.91 -15.58
N GLY A 698 19.77 5.45 -14.98
CA GLY A 698 20.34 4.12 -15.19
C GLY A 698 21.46 4.07 -16.23
N HIS A 699 21.69 2.89 -16.83
CA HIS A 699 22.75 2.70 -17.84
C HIS A 699 22.33 3.17 -19.24
N GLY A 700 21.03 3.19 -19.54
CA GLY A 700 20.49 3.63 -20.82
C GLY A 700 20.84 2.74 -22.02
N LEU A 701 21.20 1.48 -21.80
CA LEU A 701 21.54 0.50 -22.85
C LEU A 701 20.31 -0.31 -23.24
N GLY A 702 20.09 -0.49 -24.55
CA GLY A 702 18.97 -1.25 -25.09
C GLY A 702 17.62 -0.55 -24.89
N LEU A 703 16.61 -1.27 -24.44
CA LEU A 703 15.23 -0.76 -24.34
C LEU A 703 15.11 0.33 -23.27
N CYS A 704 14.66 1.53 -23.67
CA CYS A 704 14.35 2.62 -22.77
C CYS A 704 12.91 2.49 -22.28
N GLN A 705 12.70 2.31 -20.98
CA GLN A 705 11.36 2.10 -20.40
C GLN A 705 10.44 3.31 -20.66
N GLU A 706 10.90 4.53 -20.36
CA GLU A 706 10.13 5.77 -20.64
C GLU A 706 9.78 5.94 -22.11
N GLY A 707 10.76 5.73 -22.99
CA GLY A 707 10.54 5.94 -24.41
C GLY A 707 9.61 4.87 -25.00
N ALA A 708 9.75 3.60 -24.58
CA ALA A 708 8.82 2.53 -24.93
C ALA A 708 7.40 2.83 -24.47
N HIS A 709 7.23 3.36 -23.26
CA HIS A 709 5.93 3.79 -22.74
C HIS A 709 5.30 4.88 -23.62
N VAL A 710 6.04 5.94 -23.94
CA VAL A 710 5.54 7.05 -24.77
C VAL A 710 5.30 6.61 -26.22
N MET A 711 6.13 5.70 -26.77
CA MET A 711 5.89 5.09 -28.09
C MET A 711 4.56 4.33 -28.11
N ALA A 712 4.30 3.51 -27.09
CA ALA A 712 3.05 2.79 -26.96
C ALA A 712 1.84 3.73 -26.80
N GLN A 713 1.96 4.81 -26.03
CA GLN A 713 0.93 5.85 -25.92
C GLN A 713 0.62 6.52 -27.27
N ARG A 714 1.61 6.64 -28.15
CA ARG A 714 1.46 7.15 -29.52
C ARG A 714 0.99 6.09 -30.52
N GLY A 715 0.63 4.89 -30.06
CA GLY A 715 0.07 3.81 -30.87
C GLY A 715 1.09 2.86 -31.50
N ALA A 716 2.37 2.92 -31.10
CA ALA A 716 3.34 1.92 -31.55
C ALA A 716 3.08 0.57 -30.88
N ASN A 717 3.13 -0.51 -31.67
CA ASN A 717 3.06 -1.87 -31.14
C ASN A 717 4.41 -2.35 -30.59
N TYR A 718 4.41 -3.44 -29.82
CA TYR A 718 5.61 -3.96 -29.17
C TYR A 718 6.73 -4.34 -30.14
N GLN A 719 6.38 -4.81 -31.35
CA GLN A 719 7.35 -5.15 -32.39
C GLN A 719 8.11 -3.90 -32.86
N ARG A 720 7.40 -2.79 -33.10
CA ARG A 720 8.01 -1.52 -33.50
C ARG A 720 8.85 -0.89 -32.40
N ILE A 721 8.43 -1.04 -31.15
CA ILE A 721 9.20 -0.64 -29.97
C ILE A 721 10.53 -1.42 -29.92
N LEU A 722 10.47 -2.75 -30.05
CA LEU A 722 11.66 -3.59 -30.04
C LEU A 722 12.58 -3.31 -31.23
N GLU A 723 12.04 -3.12 -32.43
CA GLU A 723 12.83 -2.77 -33.63
C GLU A 723 13.56 -1.43 -33.47
N LYS A 724 12.94 -0.45 -32.81
CA LYS A 724 13.58 0.85 -32.49
C LYS A 724 14.76 0.67 -31.54
N TYR A 725 14.59 -0.09 -30.46
CA TYR A 725 15.62 -0.23 -29.43
C TYR A 725 16.66 -1.32 -29.71
N PHE A 726 16.34 -2.26 -30.59
CA PHE A 726 17.21 -3.37 -31.02
C PHE A 726 17.17 -3.47 -32.57
N PRO A 727 17.76 -2.52 -33.30
CA PRO A 727 17.67 -2.47 -34.76
C PRO A 727 18.31 -3.70 -35.40
N GLY A 728 17.69 -4.24 -36.45
CA GLY A 728 18.14 -5.46 -37.14
C GLY A 728 17.77 -6.76 -36.43
N THR A 729 16.91 -6.72 -35.41
CA THR A 729 16.38 -7.89 -34.72
C THR A 729 14.89 -8.07 -35.01
N HIS A 730 14.37 -9.28 -34.82
CA HIS A 730 12.95 -9.56 -34.96
C HIS A 730 12.47 -10.51 -33.87
N VAL A 731 11.15 -10.52 -33.64
CA VAL A 731 10.53 -11.40 -32.65
C VAL A 731 10.38 -12.80 -33.27
N GLY A 732 10.96 -13.80 -32.61
CA GLY A 732 10.89 -15.22 -32.98
C GLY A 732 10.37 -16.11 -31.84
N ALA A 733 10.13 -17.39 -32.14
CA ALA A 733 9.66 -18.37 -31.16
C ALA A 733 10.82 -19.09 -30.45
N GLU A 734 10.70 -19.27 -29.13
CA GLU A 734 11.66 -19.94 -28.24
C GLU A 734 12.05 -21.36 -28.72
N HIS A 735 11.08 -22.16 -29.18
CA HIS A 735 11.30 -23.56 -29.57
C HIS A 735 12.14 -23.76 -30.82
N ARG A 736 12.41 -22.70 -31.61
CA ARG A 736 13.36 -22.76 -32.74
C ARG A 736 14.83 -22.70 -32.29
N VAL A 737 15.10 -22.38 -31.02
CA VAL A 737 16.45 -22.25 -30.46
C VAL A 737 16.86 -23.51 -29.68
N ALA A 738 15.91 -24.23 -29.07
CA ALA A 738 16.17 -25.46 -28.33
C ALA A 738 16.66 -26.63 -29.21
N SER A 739 16.42 -26.60 -30.51
CA SER A 739 16.98 -27.55 -31.49
C SER A 739 18.47 -27.31 -31.78
N VAL A 740 19.03 -26.16 -31.39
CA VAL A 740 20.44 -25.82 -31.61
C VAL A 740 21.30 -26.20 -30.39
N GLN A 741 20.77 -26.14 -29.17
CA GLN A 741 21.53 -26.45 -27.95
C GLN A 741 21.58 -27.93 -27.58
N ARG A 742 20.65 -28.77 -28.06
CA ARG A 742 20.68 -30.23 -27.84
C ARG A 742 21.58 -31.01 -28.82
N GLY A 743 22.21 -30.34 -29.78
CA GLY A 743 23.04 -30.96 -30.82
C GLY A 743 24.55 -30.93 -30.59
N TYR A 744 25.05 -30.40 -29.47
CA TYR A 744 26.50 -30.21 -29.28
C TYR A 744 27.25 -31.41 -28.66
N GLU A 745 26.56 -32.53 -28.45
CA GLU A 745 27.17 -33.83 -28.12
C GLU A 745 26.83 -34.88 -29.19
N SER A 746 27.24 -34.65 -30.43
CA SER A 746 27.52 -35.74 -31.38
C SER A 746 28.09 -35.19 -32.69
N THR A 747 29.15 -35.84 -33.14
CA THR A 747 29.64 -35.93 -34.53
C THR A 747 30.32 -34.72 -35.15
N ALA A 748 31.65 -34.88 -35.24
CA ALA A 748 32.50 -34.31 -36.25
C ALA A 748 32.13 -34.79 -37.67
N LEU A 749 32.55 -33.97 -38.65
CA LEU A 749 32.86 -34.25 -40.07
C LEU A 749 31.89 -33.77 -41.17
N THR A 750 32.53 -33.04 -42.08
CA THR A 750 32.27 -32.74 -43.51
C THR A 750 31.49 -31.49 -43.91
N ALA A 751 32.05 -30.89 -44.97
CA ALA A 751 31.83 -29.57 -45.54
C ALA A 751 30.91 -29.65 -46.78
N GLU A 752 30.35 -28.50 -47.18
CA GLU A 752 30.39 -27.89 -48.55
C GLU A 752 29.17 -27.00 -48.87
N GLY A 753 29.44 -25.90 -49.59
CA GLY A 753 28.52 -25.20 -50.53
C GLY A 753 27.55 -24.15 -49.93
N ALA A 754 27.71 -22.82 -50.07
CA ALA A 754 27.82 -21.92 -51.24
C ALA A 754 26.47 -21.42 -51.82
N GLU A 755 26.30 -20.08 -51.74
CA GLU A 755 25.84 -19.12 -52.78
C GLU A 755 24.35 -18.71 -53.04
N VAL A 756 24.08 -17.40 -52.80
CA VAL A 756 23.78 -16.28 -53.78
C VAL A 756 22.33 -15.91 -54.22
N VAL A 757 22.14 -14.57 -54.36
CA VAL A 757 21.09 -13.71 -55.05
C VAL A 757 19.77 -13.45 -54.28
N ALA A 758 19.32 -12.24 -53.89
CA ALA A 758 19.23 -10.87 -54.43
C ALA A 758 17.90 -10.48 -55.15
N GLU A 759 17.23 -9.46 -54.59
CA GLU A 759 16.51 -8.34 -55.24
C GLU A 759 15.22 -8.54 -56.09
N LYS A 760 14.09 -7.92 -55.69
CA LYS A 760 13.52 -6.70 -56.34
C LYS A 760 12.13 -6.24 -55.83
N SER A 761 11.98 -4.92 -55.95
CA SER A 761 10.95 -3.94 -55.57
C SER A 761 9.66 -3.86 -56.42
N ARG A 762 8.62 -3.19 -55.85
CA ARG A 762 7.61 -2.20 -56.42
C ARG A 762 6.19 -2.51 -55.91
N GLY A 763 5.28 -1.58 -55.58
CA GLY A 763 5.22 -0.12 -55.67
C GLY A 763 3.89 0.41 -55.06
N PHE A 764 3.81 1.72 -54.79
CA PHE A 764 2.65 2.47 -54.27
C PHE A 764 1.63 2.86 -55.36
N PRO A 765 0.41 3.32 -54.99
CA PRO A 765 0.10 4.76 -55.13
C PRO A 765 -0.79 5.39 -54.02
N GLN A 766 -0.65 6.72 -53.85
CA GLN A 766 -1.50 7.65 -53.07
C GLN A 766 -2.56 8.32 -53.99
N ARG A 767 -3.75 8.79 -53.54
CA ARG A 767 -4.15 10.12 -52.94
C ARG A 767 -5.65 10.38 -53.37
N PRO A 768 -6.41 11.45 -52.97
CA PRO A 768 -6.22 12.56 -52.01
C PRO A 768 -7.44 12.96 -51.11
N LEU A 769 -7.24 13.96 -50.23
CA LEU A 769 -8.18 14.68 -49.34
C LEU A 769 -8.92 15.86 -50.01
N ARG A 770 -10.13 16.23 -49.51
CA ARG A 770 -10.57 17.63 -49.17
C ARG A 770 -12.01 17.74 -48.59
N ASN A 771 -12.10 18.20 -47.32
CA ASN A 771 -12.91 19.28 -46.65
C ASN A 771 -14.37 19.66 -47.07
N PRO A 772 -15.18 20.41 -46.26
CA PRO A 772 -14.90 21.09 -44.97
C PRO A 772 -15.97 20.98 -43.84
N LEU A 773 -15.58 21.44 -42.63
CA LEU A 773 -16.42 21.70 -41.46
C LEU A 773 -17.34 22.93 -41.65
N SER A 774 -18.56 22.86 -41.08
CA SER A 774 -19.46 24.01 -40.90
C SER A 774 -19.42 24.56 -39.46
N PRO A 775 -19.66 25.87 -39.24
CA PRO A 775 -19.40 26.54 -37.98
C PRO A 775 -20.62 26.51 -37.04
N LEU A 776 -20.43 26.06 -35.80
CA LEU A 776 -21.40 26.26 -34.73
C LEU A 776 -21.29 27.69 -34.18
N ARG A 777 -22.40 28.43 -34.32
CA ARG A 777 -22.59 29.82 -33.88
C ARG A 777 -22.49 29.95 -32.36
N LEU A 778 -21.79 31.00 -31.92
CA LEU A 778 -21.90 31.59 -30.58
C LEU A 778 -23.28 32.22 -30.41
N SER A 779 -24.13 31.63 -29.57
CA SER A 779 -25.29 32.31 -28.99
C SER A 779 -24.89 32.92 -27.65
N LYS A 780 -25.15 34.22 -27.49
CA LYS A 780 -24.97 35.02 -26.26
C LYS A 780 -25.55 34.33 -25.01
N PRO A 781 -24.94 34.51 -23.82
CA PRO A 781 -25.56 34.05 -22.59
C PRO A 781 -26.74 34.96 -22.23
N LEU A 782 -27.95 34.39 -22.24
CA LEU A 782 -29.02 34.85 -21.36
C LEU A 782 -28.57 34.47 -19.96
N VAL A 783 -28.05 35.44 -19.22
CA VAL A 783 -27.68 35.25 -17.82
C VAL A 783 -28.97 35.21 -17.01
N ASP A 784 -29.45 34.00 -16.73
CA ASP A 784 -30.40 33.77 -15.66
C ASP A 784 -29.63 33.87 -14.33
N HIS A 785 -29.68 35.05 -13.71
CA HIS A 785 -28.94 35.38 -12.48
C HIS A 785 -29.48 34.67 -11.21
N ALA A 786 -30.34 33.65 -11.33
CA ALA A 786 -31.11 33.11 -10.21
C ALA A 786 -30.75 31.68 -9.75
N SER A 787 -29.59 31.11 -10.12
CA SER A 787 -29.26 29.75 -9.67
C SER A 787 -27.82 29.49 -9.19
N GLN A 788 -27.33 30.34 -8.30
CA GLN A 788 -26.09 30.05 -7.55
C GLN A 788 -26.41 29.31 -6.25
N LYS A 789 -25.60 28.30 -5.91
CA LYS A 789 -25.62 27.62 -4.62
C LYS A 789 -24.57 28.24 -3.72
N VAL A 790 -24.83 28.24 -2.41
CA VAL A 790 -23.92 28.80 -1.41
C VAL A 790 -23.59 27.73 -0.37
N LEU A 791 -22.32 27.65 -0.02
CA LEU A 791 -21.78 26.84 1.06
C LEU A 791 -21.02 27.78 2.01
N THR A 792 -21.17 27.61 3.32
CA THR A 792 -20.55 28.49 4.31
C THR A 792 -19.86 27.67 5.39
N SER A 793 -18.72 28.16 5.84
CA SER A 793 -18.07 27.78 7.09
C SER A 793 -18.01 28.98 8.04
N GLU A 794 -17.30 28.84 9.15
CA GLU A 794 -17.01 29.93 10.08
C GLU A 794 -16.25 31.08 9.39
N HIS A 795 -15.30 30.78 8.49
CA HIS A 795 -14.41 31.79 7.90
C HIS A 795 -14.64 32.06 6.41
N PHE A 796 -15.42 31.23 5.72
CA PHE A 796 -15.54 31.27 4.27
C PHE A 796 -16.98 31.13 3.79
N ARG A 797 -17.33 31.85 2.71
CA ARG A 797 -18.60 31.72 1.98
C ARG A 797 -18.29 31.40 0.51
N VAL A 798 -18.51 30.14 0.10
CA VAL A 798 -18.31 29.67 -1.27
C VAL A 798 -19.63 29.74 -2.05
N THR A 799 -19.65 30.55 -3.10
CA THR A 799 -20.75 30.67 -4.05
C THR A 799 -20.37 29.95 -5.35
N TYR A 800 -21.19 29.01 -5.80
CA TYR A 800 -20.87 28.15 -6.93
C TYR A 800 -22.07 27.89 -7.87
N PRO A 801 -21.81 27.59 -9.16
CA PRO A 801 -22.85 27.30 -10.14
C PRO A 801 -23.59 25.99 -9.86
N LYS A 802 -24.84 25.87 -10.33
CA LYS A 802 -25.64 24.63 -10.20
C LYS A 802 -24.95 23.39 -10.75
N GLY A 803 -24.15 23.54 -11.82
CA GLY A 803 -23.44 22.46 -12.50
C GLY A 803 -22.19 21.94 -11.78
N VAL A 804 -21.75 22.60 -10.71
CA VAL A 804 -20.66 22.12 -9.86
C VAL A 804 -21.21 21.17 -8.79
N ASP A 805 -20.61 19.97 -8.67
CA ASP A 805 -20.96 19.01 -7.62
C ASP A 805 -20.71 19.64 -6.25
N ARG A 806 -21.65 19.46 -5.31
CA ARG A 806 -21.52 19.97 -3.93
C ARG A 806 -20.25 19.45 -3.27
N ARG A 807 -19.86 18.20 -3.53
CA ARG A 807 -18.61 17.60 -3.00
C ARG A 807 -17.37 18.38 -3.43
N ASP A 808 -17.40 18.94 -4.63
CA ASP A 808 -16.30 19.73 -5.18
C ASP A 808 -16.25 21.12 -4.54
N ALA A 809 -17.40 21.72 -4.25
CA ALA A 809 -17.47 22.95 -3.45
C ALA A 809 -17.06 22.72 -1.98
N ASP A 810 -17.41 21.57 -1.39
CA ASP A 810 -16.95 21.15 -0.06
C ASP A 810 -15.43 20.94 -0.01
N GLN A 811 -14.83 20.44 -1.10
CA GLN A 811 -13.37 20.35 -1.24
C GLN A 811 -12.71 21.74 -1.22
N VAL A 812 -13.29 22.73 -1.90
CA VAL A 812 -12.80 24.12 -1.87
C VAL A 812 -12.85 24.68 -0.44
N LEU A 813 -14.00 24.51 0.23
CA LEU A 813 -14.20 25.00 1.60
C LEU A 813 -13.24 24.35 2.60
N SER A 814 -13.10 23.01 2.57
CA SER A 814 -12.19 22.28 3.46
C SER A 814 -10.72 22.61 3.21
N THR A 815 -10.33 22.83 1.94
CA THR A 815 -8.97 23.25 1.59
C THR A 815 -8.66 24.63 2.16
N LEU A 816 -9.60 25.58 2.08
CA LEU A 816 -9.42 26.93 2.62
C LEU A 816 -9.37 26.96 4.16
N GLU A 817 -10.22 26.18 4.84
CA GLU A 817 -10.16 26.04 6.30
C GLU A 817 -8.84 25.42 6.78
N SER A 818 -8.38 24.36 6.10
CA SER A 818 -7.08 23.73 6.39
C SER A 818 -5.92 24.71 6.16
N ALA A 819 -5.94 25.43 5.03
CA ALA A 819 -4.90 26.41 4.70
C ALA A 819 -4.89 27.57 5.70
N ARG A 820 -6.06 28.05 6.14
CA ARG A 820 -6.17 29.09 7.17
C ARG A 820 -5.59 28.65 8.51
N ALA A 821 -5.90 27.43 8.94
CA ALA A 821 -5.34 26.86 10.17
C ALA A 821 -3.81 26.75 10.11
N ASP A 822 -3.27 26.28 8.99
CA ASP A 822 -1.81 26.22 8.74
C ASP A 822 -1.16 27.61 8.79
N TYR A 823 -1.78 28.63 8.18
CA TYR A 823 -1.24 29.99 8.17
C TYR A 823 -1.27 30.64 9.55
N LEU A 824 -2.36 30.49 10.30
CA LEU A 824 -2.44 30.97 11.67
C LEU A 824 -1.44 30.26 12.58
N HIS A 825 -1.22 28.96 12.38
CA HIS A 825 -0.20 28.22 13.13
C HIS A 825 1.21 28.77 12.86
N ARG A 826 1.57 29.01 11.60
CA ARG A 826 2.86 29.57 11.21
C ARG A 826 3.05 31.00 11.69
N ALA A 827 2.01 31.83 11.60
CA ALA A 827 2.03 33.20 12.09
C ALA A 827 2.23 33.25 13.61
N ASN A 828 1.50 32.41 14.35
CA ASN A 828 1.68 32.28 15.81
C ASN A 828 3.10 31.79 16.16
N ALA A 829 3.65 30.82 15.43
CA ALA A 829 5.04 30.36 15.62
C ALA A 829 6.06 31.48 15.33
N ALA A 830 5.75 32.39 14.42
CA ALA A 830 6.55 33.58 14.11
C ALA A 830 6.25 34.78 15.03
N SER A 831 5.40 34.62 16.06
CA SER A 831 4.93 35.72 16.94
C SER A 831 4.25 36.87 16.18
N VAL A 832 3.71 36.61 14.99
CA VAL A 832 2.96 37.56 14.17
C VAL A 832 1.48 37.43 14.50
N SER A 833 0.89 38.50 15.05
CA SER A 833 -0.55 38.53 15.32
C SER A 833 -1.31 38.89 14.05
N ILE A 834 -2.04 37.92 13.50
CA ILE A 834 -3.01 38.15 12.42
C ILE A 834 -4.35 38.45 13.08
N ALA A 835 -4.73 39.73 13.18
CA ALA A 835 -6.03 40.13 13.67
C ALA A 835 -7.16 39.64 12.74
N ASN A 836 -8.37 39.46 13.29
CA ASN A 836 -9.58 38.92 12.65
C ASN A 836 -9.64 39.13 11.12
N ILE A 837 -9.25 38.10 10.37
CA ILE A 837 -9.46 38.05 8.92
C ILE A 837 -10.98 38.06 8.70
N PRO A 838 -11.54 39.03 7.95
CA PRO A 838 -12.96 39.06 7.66
C PRO A 838 -13.37 37.79 6.90
N THR A 839 -14.62 37.36 7.06
CA THR A 839 -15.14 36.22 6.30
C THR A 839 -14.90 36.43 4.81
N LEU A 840 -14.19 35.50 4.17
CA LEU A 840 -13.82 35.60 2.76
C LEU A 840 -14.94 35.03 1.87
N GLU A 841 -15.29 35.77 0.83
CA GLU A 841 -16.22 35.31 -0.21
C GLU A 841 -15.46 34.65 -1.34
N ILE A 842 -15.81 33.41 -1.66
CA ILE A 842 -15.20 32.64 -2.73
C ILE A 842 -16.24 32.42 -3.81
N ARG A 843 -15.92 32.78 -5.05
CA ARG A 843 -16.82 32.60 -6.18
C ARG A 843 -16.21 31.67 -7.21
N LEU A 844 -16.93 30.61 -7.55
CA LEU A 844 -16.58 29.73 -8.65
C LEU A 844 -17.27 30.25 -9.91
N ASN A 845 -16.49 30.59 -10.94
CA ASN A 845 -17.05 31.07 -12.21
C ASN A 845 -17.47 29.88 -13.10
N GLU A 846 -18.55 30.06 -13.87
CA GLU A 846 -19.08 29.01 -14.76
C GLU A 846 -18.15 28.75 -15.95
N SER A 847 -17.59 29.81 -16.51
CA SER A 847 -16.64 29.75 -17.62
C SER A 847 -15.41 30.62 -17.38
N THR A 848 -14.32 30.33 -18.10
CA THR A 848 -13.13 31.20 -18.15
C THR A 848 -13.51 32.60 -18.67
N GLY A 849 -14.49 32.70 -19.58
CA GLY A 849 -15.01 33.97 -20.07
C GLY A 849 -15.67 34.81 -18.98
N ASP A 850 -16.47 34.19 -18.12
CA ASP A 850 -17.10 34.87 -16.97
C ASP A 850 -16.06 35.36 -15.96
N PHE A 851 -15.05 34.52 -15.67
CA PHE A 851 -13.95 34.90 -14.80
C PHE A 851 -13.22 36.14 -15.35
N THR A 852 -12.75 36.10 -16.61
CA THR A 852 -12.03 37.23 -17.22
C THR A 852 -12.88 38.48 -17.31
N ALA A 853 -14.16 38.37 -17.64
CA ALA A 853 -15.06 39.53 -17.71
C ALA A 853 -15.27 40.20 -16.33
N ARG A 854 -15.26 39.44 -15.23
CA ARG A 854 -15.47 39.96 -13.87
C ARG A 854 -14.18 40.47 -13.23
N THR A 855 -13.07 39.76 -13.40
CA THR A 855 -11.82 40.06 -12.70
C THR A 855 -10.90 40.96 -13.51
N GLY A 856 -11.09 41.05 -14.83
CA GLY A 856 -10.15 41.70 -15.75
C GLY A 856 -8.84 40.93 -15.92
N GLN A 857 -8.71 39.74 -15.31
CA GLN A 857 -7.50 38.92 -15.38
C GLN A 857 -7.43 38.14 -16.70
N PRO A 858 -6.22 37.89 -17.23
CA PRO A 858 -6.04 37.15 -18.47
C PRO A 858 -6.51 35.70 -18.33
N LEU A 859 -6.86 35.07 -19.45
CA LEU A 859 -7.42 33.70 -19.51
C LEU A 859 -6.52 32.62 -18.87
N TRP A 860 -5.24 32.91 -18.69
CA TRP A 860 -4.27 32.00 -18.08
C TRP A 860 -4.21 32.12 -16.55
N ALA A 861 -4.75 33.18 -15.94
CA ALA A 861 -4.75 33.37 -14.49
C ALA A 861 -5.74 32.39 -13.82
N ALA A 862 -5.31 31.66 -12.79
CA ALA A 862 -6.14 30.62 -12.17
C ALA A 862 -7.23 31.20 -11.25
N ALA A 863 -6.94 32.34 -10.63
CA ALA A 863 -7.79 33.03 -9.69
C ALA A 863 -7.43 34.51 -9.59
N ALA A 864 -8.20 35.25 -8.80
CA ALA A 864 -7.93 36.64 -8.46
C ALA A 864 -8.45 36.95 -7.06
N THR A 865 -7.63 37.60 -6.25
CA THR A 865 -8.02 38.13 -4.93
C THR A 865 -8.22 39.63 -5.00
N LYS A 866 -9.28 40.13 -4.37
CA LYS A 866 -9.54 41.56 -4.19
C LYS A 866 -10.23 41.80 -2.85
N GLY A 867 -9.47 42.28 -1.87
CA GLY A 867 -9.97 42.48 -0.51
C GLY A 867 -10.46 41.16 0.08
N ASN A 868 -11.71 41.10 0.54
CA ASN A 868 -12.26 39.87 1.13
C ASN A 868 -12.86 38.90 0.10
N ARG A 869 -12.60 39.06 -1.19
CA ARG A 869 -13.18 38.21 -2.25
C ARG A 869 -12.11 37.50 -3.07
N ILE A 870 -12.28 36.19 -3.25
CA ILE A 870 -11.48 35.33 -4.13
C ILE A 870 -12.38 34.84 -5.27
N GLU A 871 -12.02 35.19 -6.50
CA GLU A 871 -12.68 34.75 -7.74
C GLU A 871 -11.86 33.64 -8.37
N LEU A 872 -12.46 32.47 -8.59
CA LEU A 872 -11.80 31.30 -9.18
C LEU A 872 -12.29 31.06 -10.60
N GLN A 873 -11.39 30.60 -11.47
CA GLN A 873 -11.78 29.98 -12.74
C GLN A 873 -12.66 28.73 -12.53
N PRO A 874 -13.28 28.21 -13.61
CA PRO A 874 -14.10 27.00 -13.50
C PRO A 874 -13.38 25.86 -12.80
N LEU A 875 -14.05 25.28 -11.80
CA LEU A 875 -13.43 24.30 -10.90
C LEU A 875 -12.91 23.06 -11.65
N ALA A 876 -13.63 22.62 -12.68
CA ALA A 876 -13.21 21.51 -13.55
C ALA A 876 -11.87 21.81 -14.26
N LEU A 877 -11.65 23.06 -14.68
CA LEU A 877 -10.41 23.47 -15.34
C LEU A 877 -9.23 23.47 -14.36
N LEU A 878 -9.44 23.98 -13.14
CA LEU A 878 -8.41 23.98 -12.09
C LEU A 878 -8.03 22.56 -11.66
N LYS A 879 -9.00 21.65 -11.58
CA LYS A 879 -8.78 20.23 -11.30
C LYS A 879 -8.04 19.52 -12.43
N HIS A 880 -8.48 19.70 -13.68
CA HIS A 880 -7.82 19.12 -14.85
C HIS A 880 -6.35 19.57 -14.96
N ARG A 881 -6.06 20.82 -14.61
CA ARG A 881 -4.69 21.35 -14.59
C ARG A 881 -3.89 20.92 -13.35
N GLY A 882 -4.51 20.28 -12.37
CA GLY A 882 -3.86 19.88 -11.11
C GLY A 882 -3.45 21.05 -10.21
N VAL A 883 -4.03 22.25 -10.40
CA VAL A 883 -3.60 23.49 -9.71
C VAL A 883 -4.59 24.00 -8.68
N LEU A 884 -5.70 23.30 -8.41
CA LEU A 884 -6.75 23.77 -7.51
C LEU A 884 -6.23 24.09 -6.09
N VAL A 885 -5.58 23.13 -5.44
CA VAL A 885 -5.08 23.28 -4.07
C VAL A 885 -4.01 24.37 -3.95
N PRO A 886 -2.95 24.41 -4.78
CA PRO A 886 -1.97 25.49 -4.70
C PRO A 886 -2.61 26.86 -4.95
N THR A 887 -3.49 26.97 -5.95
CA THR A 887 -4.24 28.22 -6.22
C THR A 887 -5.03 28.70 -5.00
N LEU A 888 -5.79 27.81 -4.34
CA LEU A 888 -6.58 28.20 -3.15
C LEU A 888 -5.69 28.68 -1.99
N ARG A 889 -4.55 28.02 -1.78
CA ARG A 889 -3.59 28.42 -0.75
C ARG A 889 -2.95 29.76 -1.08
N HIS A 890 -2.54 29.94 -2.33
CA HIS A 890 -1.96 31.17 -2.85
C HIS A 890 -2.89 32.38 -2.70
N GLU A 891 -4.15 32.26 -3.12
CA GLU A 891 -5.13 33.34 -2.99
C GLU A 891 -5.50 33.64 -1.54
N LEU A 892 -5.55 32.62 -0.69
CA LEU A 892 -5.75 32.83 0.76
C LEU A 892 -4.57 33.61 1.36
N ALA A 893 -3.35 33.35 0.91
CA ALA A 893 -2.17 34.07 1.38
C ALA A 893 -2.25 35.55 1.00
N HIS A 894 -2.67 35.88 -0.23
CA HIS A 894 -2.95 37.26 -0.64
C HIS A 894 -3.98 37.94 0.26
N ALA A 895 -5.11 37.29 0.53
CA ALA A 895 -6.14 37.87 1.41
C ALA A 895 -5.64 38.12 2.85
N VAL A 896 -4.76 37.26 3.36
CA VAL A 896 -4.11 37.43 4.67
C VAL A 896 -3.11 38.59 4.64
N ILE A 897 -2.26 38.66 3.61
CA ILE A 897 -1.24 39.69 3.45
C ILE A 897 -1.89 41.07 3.30
N ASP A 898 -2.94 41.20 2.48
CA ASP A 898 -3.74 42.41 2.32
C ASP A 898 -4.28 42.92 3.67
N THR A 899 -4.83 42.00 4.46
CA THR A 899 -5.40 42.30 5.78
C THR A 899 -4.33 42.77 6.76
N VAL A 900 -3.17 42.10 6.80
CA VAL A 900 -2.07 42.44 7.72
C VAL A 900 -1.34 43.71 7.28
N SER A 901 -1.17 43.93 5.98
CA SER A 901 -0.48 45.08 5.42
C SER A 901 -1.37 46.34 5.36
N ASN A 902 -2.68 46.21 5.57
CA ASN A 902 -3.69 47.23 5.25
C ASN A 902 -3.59 47.71 3.79
N ASN A 903 -3.37 46.78 2.85
CA ASN A 903 -3.13 47.05 1.42
C ASN A 903 -1.97 48.02 1.16
N ARG A 904 -0.89 47.95 1.96
CA ARG A 904 0.30 48.81 1.80
C ARG A 904 1.55 48.06 1.38
N ALA A 905 1.51 46.72 1.32
CA ALA A 905 2.67 45.97 0.88
C ALA A 905 2.85 46.17 -0.63
N PRO A 906 4.10 46.33 -1.12
CA PRO A 906 4.35 46.35 -2.55
C PRO A 906 4.08 44.96 -3.12
N ARG A 907 3.51 44.90 -4.34
CA ARG A 907 3.05 43.68 -4.99
C ARG A 907 4.14 42.61 -5.12
N TRP A 908 5.40 43.00 -5.34
CA TRP A 908 6.49 42.03 -5.36
C TRP A 908 6.66 41.32 -4.01
N LEU A 909 6.47 42.02 -2.90
CA LEU A 909 6.55 41.45 -1.56
C LEU A 909 5.34 40.57 -1.29
N GLU A 910 4.15 41.00 -1.69
CA GLU A 910 2.92 40.23 -1.55
C GLU A 910 3.01 38.90 -2.30
N GLU A 911 3.43 38.91 -3.57
CA GLU A 911 3.58 37.71 -4.40
C GLU A 911 4.67 36.77 -3.86
N GLY A 912 5.82 37.32 -3.44
CA GLY A 912 6.90 36.53 -2.84
C GLY A 912 6.46 35.83 -1.54
N PHE A 913 5.80 36.56 -0.65
CA PHE A 913 5.26 36.00 0.58
C PHE A 913 4.11 35.00 0.32
N ALA A 914 3.24 35.27 -0.65
CA ALA A 914 2.16 34.36 -1.02
C ALA A 914 2.72 33.01 -1.51
N ILE A 915 3.76 33.02 -2.34
CA ILE A 915 4.44 31.80 -2.81
C ILE A 915 5.10 31.05 -1.65
N TYR A 916 5.74 31.76 -0.72
CA TYR A 916 6.34 31.17 0.47
C TYR A 916 5.29 30.49 1.36
N LEU A 917 4.21 31.19 1.69
CA LEU A 917 3.13 30.67 2.53
C LEU A 917 2.36 29.54 1.84
N ALA A 918 2.11 29.63 0.53
CA ALA A 918 1.49 28.58 -0.25
C ALA A 918 2.33 27.31 -0.36
N GLY A 919 3.66 27.40 -0.14
CA GLY A 919 4.61 26.31 -0.28
C GLY A 919 5.00 26.05 -1.74
N GLU A 920 4.90 27.07 -2.59
CA GLU A 920 5.12 26.97 -4.04
C GLU A 920 6.59 27.17 -4.45
N GLY A 921 7.48 27.43 -3.48
CA GLY A 921 8.89 27.72 -3.73
C GLY A 921 9.60 26.68 -4.61
N ALA A 922 9.36 25.38 -4.41
CA ALA A 922 9.92 24.33 -5.27
C ALA A 922 9.40 24.42 -6.71
N THR A 923 8.11 24.72 -6.89
CA THR A 923 7.44 24.79 -8.21
C THR A 923 7.92 25.99 -9.03
N ILE A 924 8.22 27.11 -8.38
CA ILE A 924 8.68 28.32 -9.07
C ILE A 924 10.21 28.37 -9.25
N SER A 925 10.96 27.52 -8.54
CA SER A 925 12.44 27.52 -8.55
C SER A 925 13.05 27.11 -9.90
N HIS A 926 12.25 26.51 -10.79
CA HIS A 926 12.67 26.07 -12.13
C HIS A 926 12.65 27.19 -13.19
N TYR A 927 12.02 28.34 -12.93
CA TYR A 927 12.00 29.45 -13.89
C TYR A 927 13.28 30.29 -13.78
N ARG A 928 13.88 30.65 -14.93
CA ARG A 928 15.08 31.50 -14.96
C ARG A 928 14.75 32.87 -14.36
N ILE A 929 15.48 33.24 -13.31
CA ILE A 929 15.45 34.58 -12.73
C ILE A 929 16.09 35.54 -13.75
N PRO A 930 15.39 36.60 -14.20
CA PRO A 930 16.02 37.65 -14.98
C PRO A 930 17.17 38.28 -14.16
N SER A 931 18.29 38.62 -14.81
CA SER A 931 19.40 39.34 -14.17
C SER A 931 18.91 40.52 -13.31
N SER A 932 19.54 40.73 -12.14
CA SER A 932 19.16 41.66 -11.05
C SER A 932 18.13 42.73 -11.45
N ILE A 933 16.84 42.39 -11.35
CA ILE A 933 15.74 43.34 -11.47
C ILE A 933 15.65 44.12 -10.16
N SER A 934 15.57 45.44 -10.22
CA SER A 934 15.33 46.26 -9.03
C SER A 934 13.89 46.05 -8.50
N PRO A 935 13.63 46.16 -7.18
CA PRO A 935 12.28 46.05 -6.63
C PRO A 935 11.26 46.98 -7.29
N THR A 936 11.68 48.19 -7.69
CA THR A 936 10.83 49.16 -8.41
C THR A 936 10.44 48.68 -9.81
N GLU A 937 11.38 48.03 -10.52
CA GLU A 937 11.10 47.45 -11.83
C GLU A 937 10.29 46.15 -11.73
N LEU A 938 10.49 45.38 -10.64
CA LEU A 938 9.70 44.19 -10.33
C LEU A 938 8.24 44.55 -10.08
N GLU A 939 8.00 45.57 -9.24
CA GLU A 939 6.67 46.11 -8.93
C GLU A 939 5.92 46.48 -10.21
N ARG A 940 6.56 47.31 -11.06
CA ARG A 940 5.97 47.79 -12.33
C ARG A 940 5.64 46.65 -13.29
N ARG A 941 6.47 45.59 -13.35
CA ARG A 941 6.26 44.45 -14.26
C ARG A 941 5.22 43.46 -13.75
N LEU A 942 5.08 43.31 -12.44
CA LEU A 942 4.02 42.50 -11.83
C LEU A 942 2.63 43.10 -12.04
N GLU A 943 2.51 44.43 -12.21
CA GLU A 943 1.24 45.07 -12.52
C GLU A 943 0.63 44.61 -13.85
N ARG A 944 1.46 44.40 -14.87
CA ARG A 944 1.05 44.06 -16.24
C ARG A 944 2.06 43.10 -16.88
N PRO A 945 2.05 41.81 -16.51
CA PRO A 945 2.94 40.83 -17.10
C PRO A 945 2.63 40.65 -18.60
N SER A 946 3.67 40.55 -19.42
CA SER A 946 3.54 40.47 -20.89
C SER A 946 3.08 39.10 -21.39
N SER A 947 3.29 38.04 -20.59
CA SER A 947 2.88 36.67 -20.88
C SER A 947 2.81 35.82 -19.61
N GLN A 948 2.25 34.61 -19.69
CA GLN A 948 2.23 33.68 -18.57
C GLN A 948 3.65 33.27 -18.12
N GLN A 949 4.57 33.10 -19.06
CA GLN A 949 5.96 32.76 -18.75
C GLN A 949 6.69 33.94 -18.09
N ASP A 950 6.41 35.16 -18.53
CA ASP A 950 6.92 36.40 -17.93
C ASP A 950 6.43 36.57 -16.49
N MET A 951 5.12 36.39 -16.25
CA MET A 951 4.57 36.41 -14.89
C MET A 951 5.27 35.39 -13.98
N ARG A 952 5.45 34.14 -14.43
CA ARG A 952 6.11 33.10 -13.62
C ARG A 952 7.55 33.46 -13.30
N ALA A 953 8.29 34.05 -14.24
CA ALA A 953 9.65 34.53 -13.99
C ALA A 953 9.67 35.69 -12.99
N LEU A 954 8.69 36.60 -13.04
CA LEU A 954 8.55 37.71 -12.08
C LEU A 954 8.17 37.19 -10.67
N TYR A 955 7.30 36.19 -10.58
CA TYR A 955 6.97 35.49 -9.33
C TYR A 955 8.20 34.81 -8.72
N THR A 956 9.03 34.16 -9.55
CA THR A 956 10.31 33.62 -9.08
C THR A 956 11.25 34.71 -8.58
N ALA A 957 11.34 35.84 -9.29
CA ALA A 957 12.13 36.97 -8.82
C ALA A 957 11.59 37.56 -7.50
N ALA A 958 10.27 37.69 -7.34
CA ALA A 958 9.60 38.17 -6.14
C ALA A 958 9.85 37.27 -4.92
N TYR A 959 9.89 35.96 -5.10
CA TYR A 959 10.15 35.01 -4.02
C TYR A 959 11.61 35.00 -3.52
N PHE A 960 12.58 35.31 -4.39
CA PHE A 960 14.00 35.31 -4.05
C PHE A 960 14.57 36.69 -3.69
N ASN A 961 13.81 37.77 -3.88
CA ASN A 961 14.10 39.10 -3.32
C ASN A 961 13.54 39.19 -1.90
#